data_AF-A0A0F4YGY6-F1
#
_entry.id   AF-A0A0F4YGY6-F1
#
_cell.length_a   1.000
_cell.length_b   1.000
_cell.length_c   1.000
_cell.angle_alpha   90.00
_cell.angle_beta   90.00
_cell.angle_gamma   90.00
#
_symmetry.space_group_name_H-M   'P 1'
#
loop_
_entity.id
_entity.type
_entity.pdbx_description
1 polymer ?
#
loop_
_entity_poly.entity_id
_entity_poly.type
_entity_poly.pdbx_seq_one_letter_code
_entity_poly.pdbx_strand_id
1 'polypeptide(L)'
;MATAIPFPPPPSSDPHVYVTISALEGGHLTLPEKLFVTDADPDKRSTVPSLSFLIQHPNKQNENQNQNQKSGFDKIVFDLGIKRDLSAYHPAMHSHIANRQPVLTRPDVADSLRQGGLDPASDIDYVILSHVHWDHVGTPGDFLQATFVLGPGTLRLLEQGAPPHYPKEIFDSGMLPRERVWEMPCTSSPGSTSSKEDGYVGDKARAFQGREWRPLCTSSNDSGNEILFPAVIDLFNDSSLYLIDSPGHLYGHMNLLARIGPTKWVYLGGDCCHDPRILTGEKDIALYDDGRGGLRSVHVDTDGARRTLERIRRFTNNQRGGLDGSVEIEIEVIVAHDAVWRERNRHRFFSEEVVIISVLQMYRINNNTLFRSVPYFPAFSPTVGFALTIDIHHLPKSGKPQPHRRSIVGNMTSFLASQLDYRGEDTNQLGRNIYLGRYSREFNFSPRHRPRQYMYLCMDLLQRNILYSTLPYLIIINRVKENNGNGYSRQDDRVHRYADTSSILISLHSTYLSICLGVMGYPMAINLRTKLGPEYKLLICDVSSDALHKFQDEMQEKKTGPVEVVANGFEAVKAADLVITMLPGTPAVQAVYLDPSTGILAGVKDAAAAAADSPRRKIIMECGTIETATILEVARATKDTASALSSGWTLTFVDAPVSGGPMGAQAGTLTFMVGVDSASNANNHTFNAVKSVLSHMGKAENIFLCGEVGAGTAFKIINNYLSAITSLAASEALNIGVKMGLDPKLLTDVINTSGGQCWVTSKSNPVPGVQDNVPSSRNYEGGFRIELCKKVLGMGSQLAEMVGARTILDKPTLAAFEEAAADPRYAGKDARVVYKWLNESIRTYLIYLQVDISNNQM
;
A
#
# COMPACT_ATOMS: atom_id res chain seq x y z
N MET A 1 -16.56 -28.17 -39.50
CA MET A 1 -15.44 -27.68 -38.66
C MET A 1 -15.96 -26.53 -37.84
N ALA A 2 -15.76 -26.54 -36.52
CA ALA A 2 -16.09 -25.38 -35.69
C ALA A 2 -15.28 -24.16 -36.18
N THR A 3 -15.91 -22.99 -36.25
CA THR A 3 -15.26 -21.77 -36.73
C THR A 3 -14.10 -21.39 -35.80
N ALA A 4 -12.95 -20.97 -36.33
CA ALA A 4 -11.86 -20.50 -35.45
C ALA A 4 -12.29 -19.27 -34.64
N ILE A 5 -11.72 -19.09 -33.45
CA ILE A 5 -11.88 -17.89 -32.62
C ILE A 5 -10.75 -16.91 -32.99
N PRO A 6 -11.05 -15.71 -33.51
CA PRO A 6 -10.04 -14.69 -33.76
C PRO A 6 -9.53 -14.06 -32.45
N PHE A 7 -8.23 -13.78 -32.40
CA PHE A 7 -7.55 -13.08 -31.32
C PHE A 7 -6.69 -11.92 -31.87
N PRO A 8 -6.92 -10.67 -31.42
CA PRO A 8 -7.93 -10.28 -30.44
C PRO A 8 -9.35 -10.50 -30.99
N PRO A 9 -10.37 -10.69 -30.13
CA PRO A 9 -11.75 -10.78 -30.57
C PRO A 9 -12.14 -9.48 -31.32
N PRO A 10 -12.91 -9.57 -32.42
CA PRO A 10 -13.26 -8.42 -33.23
C PRO A 10 -14.04 -7.38 -32.41
N PRO A 11 -13.99 -6.08 -32.79
CA PRO A 11 -14.80 -5.06 -32.14
C PRO A 11 -16.29 -5.41 -32.30
N SER A 12 -16.96 -5.73 -31.20
CA SER A 12 -18.40 -6.04 -31.17
C SER A 12 -19.23 -4.79 -30.87
N SER A 13 -20.50 -4.79 -31.27
CA SER A 13 -21.48 -3.77 -30.89
C SER A 13 -21.94 -3.86 -29.41
N ASP A 14 -21.62 -4.95 -28.72
CA ASP A 14 -21.89 -5.17 -27.28
C ASP A 14 -20.66 -4.74 -26.45
N PRO A 15 -20.81 -4.20 -25.22
CA PRO A 15 -19.66 -3.83 -24.42
C PRO A 15 -18.85 -5.07 -24.04
N HIS A 16 -17.56 -5.04 -24.36
CA HIS A 16 -16.62 -6.10 -24.02
C HIS A 16 -16.60 -6.36 -22.50
N VAL A 17 -16.69 -7.63 -22.11
CA VAL A 17 -16.65 -8.05 -20.70
C VAL A 17 -15.19 -8.19 -20.25
N TYR A 18 -14.89 -7.68 -19.06
CA TYR A 18 -13.57 -7.75 -18.43
C TYR A 18 -13.70 -8.39 -17.06
N VAL A 19 -12.73 -9.25 -16.72
CA VAL A 19 -12.65 -9.88 -15.40
C VAL A 19 -11.63 -9.17 -14.51
N THR A 20 -11.77 -9.30 -13.19
CA THR A 20 -10.70 -8.96 -12.24
C THR A 20 -9.99 -10.23 -11.81
N ILE A 21 -8.70 -10.11 -11.49
CA ILE A 21 -7.86 -11.24 -11.05
C ILE A 21 -7.08 -10.80 -9.82
N SER A 22 -7.18 -11.57 -8.74
CA SER A 22 -6.37 -11.43 -7.54
C SER A 22 -5.62 -12.73 -7.27
N ALA A 23 -4.34 -12.65 -6.91
CA ALA A 23 -3.58 -13.83 -6.49
C ALA A 23 -4.03 -14.30 -5.09
N LEU A 24 -3.90 -15.60 -4.85
CA LEU A 24 -4.18 -16.26 -3.58
C LEU A 24 -2.92 -17.04 -3.17
N GLU A 25 -2.61 -17.04 -1.87
CA GLU A 25 -1.57 -17.91 -1.35
C GLU A 25 -2.10 -19.35 -1.31
N GLY A 26 -1.42 -20.26 -2.01
CA GLY A 26 -1.73 -21.69 -2.05
C GLY A 26 -0.66 -22.55 -1.38
N GLY A 27 0.14 -21.98 -0.48
CA GLY A 27 1.27 -22.68 0.14
C GLY A 27 2.57 -22.59 -0.68
N HIS A 28 3.63 -23.24 -0.17
CA HIS A 28 4.95 -23.28 -0.79
C HIS A 28 5.54 -24.68 -0.73
N LEU A 29 6.34 -25.03 -1.73
CA LEU A 29 7.05 -26.31 -1.82
C LEU A 29 8.49 -26.09 -2.27
N THR A 30 9.36 -27.06 -1.99
CA THR A 30 10.78 -26.96 -2.36
C THR A 30 11.11 -27.88 -3.52
N LEU A 31 11.55 -27.30 -4.63
CA LEU A 31 11.91 -28.00 -5.86
C LEU A 31 13.42 -28.23 -5.93
N PRO A 32 13.90 -29.49 -6.00
CA PRO A 32 15.29 -29.75 -6.36
C PRO A 32 15.53 -29.41 -7.84
N GLU A 33 16.35 -28.40 -8.14
CA GLU A 33 16.43 -27.83 -9.49
C GLU A 33 16.83 -28.86 -10.56
N LYS A 34 17.65 -29.85 -10.20
CA LYS A 34 18.07 -30.95 -11.09
C LYS A 34 16.93 -31.79 -11.68
N LEU A 35 15.75 -31.76 -11.09
CA LEU A 35 14.58 -32.48 -11.59
C LEU A 35 13.76 -31.66 -12.58
N PHE A 36 14.02 -30.34 -12.69
CA PHE A 36 13.16 -29.42 -13.44
C PHE A 36 13.88 -28.65 -14.56
N VAL A 37 15.14 -28.24 -14.37
CA VAL A 37 15.90 -27.45 -15.37
C VAL A 37 17.23 -28.08 -15.78
N THR A 38 17.65 -27.85 -17.03
CA THR A 38 18.98 -28.26 -17.51
C THR A 38 20.12 -27.53 -16.81
N ASP A 39 21.29 -28.17 -16.73
CA ASP A 39 22.52 -27.63 -16.13
C ASP A 39 22.30 -27.06 -14.72
N ALA A 40 21.44 -27.74 -13.96
CA ALA A 40 21.18 -27.41 -12.57
C ALA A 40 22.35 -27.84 -11.69
N ASP A 41 22.60 -27.05 -10.65
CA ASP A 41 23.39 -27.51 -9.52
C ASP A 41 22.66 -28.71 -8.87
N PRO A 42 23.31 -29.88 -8.74
CA PRO A 42 22.69 -31.11 -8.26
C PRO A 42 22.17 -31.05 -6.82
N ASP A 43 22.67 -30.11 -6.03
CA ASP A 43 22.32 -29.92 -4.62
C ASP A 43 21.40 -28.71 -4.41
N LYS A 44 21.23 -27.87 -5.42
CA LYS A 44 20.38 -26.68 -5.32
C LYS A 44 18.91 -27.05 -5.22
N ARG A 45 18.25 -26.45 -4.23
CA ARG A 45 16.83 -26.59 -3.95
C ARG A 45 16.23 -25.19 -3.76
N SER A 46 15.09 -24.96 -4.39
CA SER A 46 14.44 -23.64 -4.39
C SER A 46 13.01 -23.79 -3.85
N THR A 47 12.69 -23.05 -2.80
CA THR A 47 11.32 -22.97 -2.27
C THR A 47 10.52 -21.97 -3.10
N VAL A 48 9.43 -22.44 -3.69
CA VAL A 48 8.58 -21.72 -4.64
C VAL A 48 7.13 -21.71 -4.15
N PRO A 49 6.33 -20.70 -4.53
CA PRO A 49 4.90 -20.70 -4.19
C PRO A 49 4.15 -21.77 -4.99
N SER A 50 2.98 -22.18 -4.51
CA SER A 50 1.92 -22.67 -5.39
C SER A 50 0.87 -21.56 -5.52
N LEU A 51 0.92 -20.85 -6.65
CA LEU A 51 0.03 -19.72 -6.91
C LEU A 51 -1.36 -20.20 -7.33
N SER A 52 -2.38 -19.57 -6.76
CA SER A 52 -3.77 -19.74 -7.16
C SER A 52 -4.40 -18.36 -7.35
N PHE A 53 -5.57 -18.28 -7.98
CA PHE A 53 -6.15 -16.98 -8.35
C PHE A 53 -7.66 -16.93 -8.12
N LEU A 54 -8.14 -15.84 -7.53
CA LEU A 54 -9.54 -15.45 -7.53
C LEU A 54 -9.82 -14.61 -8.77
N ILE A 55 -10.79 -15.02 -9.56
CA ILE A 55 -11.25 -14.33 -10.76
C ILE A 55 -12.71 -13.95 -10.54
N GLN A 56 -13.04 -12.69 -10.75
CA GLN A 56 -14.43 -12.22 -10.64
C GLN A 56 -14.93 -11.82 -12.03
N HIS A 57 -15.94 -12.54 -12.50
CA HIS A 57 -16.56 -12.35 -13.80
C HIS A 57 -17.93 -11.65 -13.65
N PRO A 58 -18.21 -10.55 -14.36
CA PRO A 58 -19.51 -9.86 -14.27
C PRO A 58 -20.66 -10.71 -14.83
N ASN A 59 -21.62 -11.09 -13.98
CA ASN A 59 -22.73 -11.96 -14.39
C ASN A 59 -23.94 -11.16 -14.91
N LYS A 60 -24.14 -11.12 -16.24
CA LYS A 60 -25.27 -10.45 -16.90
C LYS A 60 -26.64 -11.12 -16.69
N GLN A 61 -26.71 -12.38 -16.22
CA GLN A 61 -27.99 -13.10 -16.06
C GLN A 61 -28.77 -12.69 -14.79
N ASN A 62 -28.10 -12.11 -13.80
CA ASN A 62 -28.73 -11.68 -12.54
C ASN A 62 -29.40 -10.30 -12.59
N GLU A 63 -29.26 -9.53 -13.69
CA GLU A 63 -29.93 -8.23 -13.84
C GLU A 63 -31.47 -8.35 -13.99
N ASN A 64 -31.98 -9.53 -14.38
CA ASN A 64 -33.40 -9.74 -14.68
C ASN A 64 -34.17 -10.59 -13.65
N GLN A 65 -33.53 -11.08 -12.58
CA GLN A 65 -34.21 -11.88 -11.55
C GLN A 65 -34.34 -11.12 -10.22
N ASN A 66 -35.50 -10.46 -10.06
CA ASN A 66 -35.99 -9.99 -8.77
C ASN A 66 -36.20 -11.18 -7.83
N GLN A 67 -35.31 -11.38 -6.86
CA GLN A 67 -35.54 -11.75 -5.45
C GLN A 67 -34.35 -12.57 -4.92
N ASN A 68 -33.61 -11.98 -3.97
CA ASN A 68 -32.71 -12.62 -3.01
C ASN A 68 -31.73 -13.68 -3.56
N GLN A 69 -30.50 -13.31 -3.98
CA GLN A 69 -29.24 -14.05 -3.71
C GLN A 69 -28.05 -13.57 -4.57
N LYS A 70 -26.85 -13.62 -3.94
CA LYS A 70 -25.47 -13.52 -4.46
C LYS A 70 -25.05 -12.25 -5.23
N SER A 71 -23.80 -11.83 -4.98
CA SER A 71 -23.15 -10.68 -5.64
C SER A 71 -23.29 -10.75 -7.16
N GLY A 72 -23.36 -9.61 -7.86
CA GLY A 72 -23.45 -9.54 -9.34
C GLY A 72 -22.23 -10.07 -10.13
N PHE A 73 -21.40 -10.90 -9.52
CA PHE A 73 -20.20 -11.52 -10.10
C PHE A 73 -20.19 -13.01 -9.82
N ASP A 74 -19.83 -13.79 -10.84
CA ASP A 74 -19.40 -15.18 -10.67
C ASP A 74 -17.96 -15.16 -10.11
N LYS A 75 -17.75 -15.85 -8.97
CA LYS A 75 -16.43 -15.96 -8.35
C LYS A 75 -15.82 -17.32 -8.69
N ILE A 76 -14.70 -17.27 -9.37
CA ILE A 76 -13.99 -18.42 -9.91
C ILE A 76 -12.64 -18.50 -9.22
N VAL A 77 -12.25 -19.69 -8.76
CA VAL A 77 -10.91 -19.95 -8.26
C VAL A 77 -10.15 -20.80 -9.27
N PHE A 78 -8.99 -20.34 -9.72
CA PHE A 78 -8.08 -21.10 -10.57
C PHE A 78 -6.96 -21.69 -9.71
N ASP A 79 -6.94 -23.02 -9.62
CA ASP A 79 -6.18 -23.86 -8.69
C ASP A 79 -6.44 -23.64 -7.20
N LEU A 80 -6.15 -24.66 -6.40
CA LEU A 80 -6.36 -24.68 -4.95
C LEU A 80 -5.06 -24.81 -4.14
N GLY A 81 -3.92 -24.84 -4.82
CA GLY A 81 -2.60 -24.94 -4.20
C GLY A 81 -2.37 -26.26 -3.46
N ILE A 82 -1.57 -26.20 -2.41
CA ILE A 82 -1.17 -27.33 -1.58
C ILE A 82 -2.24 -27.62 -0.53
N LYS A 83 -2.58 -28.90 -0.35
CA LYS A 83 -3.51 -29.32 0.71
C LYS A 83 -2.98 -28.94 2.08
N ARG A 84 -3.88 -28.38 2.90
CA ARG A 84 -3.61 -27.99 4.29
C ARG A 84 -3.08 -29.14 5.14
N ASP A 85 -3.80 -30.27 5.11
CA ASP A 85 -3.46 -31.48 5.85
C ASP A 85 -2.87 -32.51 4.88
N LEU A 86 -1.54 -32.58 4.86
CA LEU A 86 -0.84 -33.54 4.03
C LEU A 86 -1.04 -34.98 4.50
N SER A 87 -1.37 -35.20 5.78
CA SER A 87 -1.56 -36.55 6.33
C SER A 87 -2.79 -37.27 5.78
N ALA A 88 -3.71 -36.50 5.19
CA ALA A 88 -4.90 -37.02 4.52
C ALA A 88 -4.59 -37.70 3.17
N TYR A 89 -3.35 -37.62 2.67
CA TYR A 89 -2.97 -38.33 1.46
C TYR A 89 -2.64 -39.80 1.73
N HIS A 90 -2.75 -40.62 0.68
CA HIS A 90 -2.28 -41.99 0.70
C HIS A 90 -0.75 -42.04 0.95
N PRO A 91 -0.19 -43.04 1.68
CA PRO A 91 1.25 -43.11 1.99
C PRO A 91 2.20 -43.02 0.79
N ALA A 92 1.76 -43.45 -0.40
CA ALA A 92 2.54 -43.31 -1.64
C ALA A 92 2.81 -41.83 -1.97
N MET A 93 1.83 -40.95 -1.74
CA MET A 93 1.99 -39.51 -1.92
C MET A 93 2.90 -38.89 -0.87
N HIS A 94 2.87 -39.34 0.39
CA HIS A 94 3.81 -38.86 1.40
C HIS A 94 5.27 -39.10 0.99
N SER A 95 5.54 -40.27 0.40
CA SER A 95 6.87 -40.60 -0.15
C SER A 95 7.25 -39.68 -1.31
N HIS A 96 6.28 -39.33 -2.16
CA HIS A 96 6.47 -38.36 -3.23
C HIS A 96 6.82 -36.95 -2.69
N ILE A 97 6.09 -36.50 -1.66
CA ILE A 97 6.25 -35.19 -1.02
C ILE A 97 7.52 -35.10 -0.16
N ALA A 98 8.06 -36.20 0.35
CA ALA A 98 9.27 -36.21 1.18
C ALA A 98 10.46 -35.53 0.48
N ASN A 99 10.54 -35.64 -0.85
CA ASN A 99 11.57 -34.99 -1.67
C ASN A 99 11.28 -33.52 -2.00
N ARG A 100 10.24 -32.92 -1.39
CA ARG A 100 9.79 -31.54 -1.64
C ARG A 100 9.87 -30.64 -0.40
N GLN A 101 10.55 -31.09 0.65
CA GLN A 101 10.69 -30.35 1.90
C GLN A 101 11.69 -29.18 1.82
N PRO A 102 11.45 -28.07 2.55
CA PRO A 102 10.23 -27.78 3.33
C PRO A 102 8.99 -27.53 2.45
N VAL A 103 7.84 -27.97 2.95
CA VAL A 103 6.51 -27.66 2.40
C VAL A 103 5.74 -26.83 3.42
N LEU A 104 5.27 -25.65 3.01
CA LEU A 104 4.42 -24.77 3.82
C LEU A 104 2.98 -24.89 3.31
N THR A 105 2.08 -25.35 4.16
CA THR A 105 0.67 -25.58 3.78
C THR A 105 -0.26 -24.45 4.23
N ARG A 106 0.30 -23.38 4.82
CA ARG A 106 -0.43 -22.24 5.34
C ARG A 106 0.27 -20.92 4.96
N PRO A 107 -0.48 -19.86 4.62
CA PRO A 107 -1.92 -19.88 4.32
C PRO A 107 -2.22 -20.76 3.10
N ASP A 108 -3.36 -21.48 3.13
CA ASP A 108 -3.91 -22.18 1.97
C ASP A 108 -4.92 -21.28 1.23
N VAL A 109 -5.43 -21.74 0.08
CA VAL A 109 -6.35 -20.94 -0.75
C VAL A 109 -7.62 -20.58 0.02
N ALA A 110 -8.14 -21.49 0.84
CA ALA A 110 -9.31 -21.24 1.66
C ALA A 110 -9.03 -20.17 2.73
N ASP A 111 -7.86 -20.18 3.37
CA ASP A 111 -7.44 -19.09 4.27
C ASP A 111 -7.31 -17.75 3.54
N SER A 112 -6.70 -17.75 2.34
CA SER A 112 -6.50 -16.53 1.55
C SER A 112 -7.84 -15.87 1.21
N LEU A 113 -8.84 -16.67 0.84
CA LEU A 113 -10.20 -16.17 0.58
C LEU A 113 -10.86 -15.62 1.84
N ARG A 114 -10.75 -16.33 2.97
CA ARG A 114 -11.32 -15.87 4.26
C ARG A 114 -10.65 -14.60 4.76
N GLN A 115 -9.34 -14.44 4.57
CA GLN A 115 -8.61 -13.22 4.90
C GLN A 115 -9.04 -12.02 4.05
N GLY A 116 -9.51 -12.25 2.82
CA GLY A 116 -10.11 -11.21 1.98
C GLY A 116 -11.63 -11.06 2.14
N GLY A 117 -12.22 -11.69 3.16
CA GLY A 117 -13.64 -11.54 3.51
C GLY A 117 -14.61 -12.42 2.71
N LEU A 118 -14.14 -13.47 2.01
CA LEU A 118 -14.99 -14.44 1.31
C LEU A 118 -15.05 -15.78 2.05
N ASP A 119 -16.23 -16.38 2.12
CA ASP A 119 -16.40 -17.76 2.58
C ASP A 119 -16.30 -18.74 1.40
N PRO A 120 -15.25 -19.59 1.31
CA PRO A 120 -15.09 -20.58 0.26
C PRO A 120 -16.30 -21.51 0.09
N ALA A 121 -17.03 -21.79 1.17
CA ALA A 121 -18.13 -22.74 1.15
C ALA A 121 -19.38 -22.21 0.43
N SER A 122 -19.64 -20.90 0.51
CA SER A 122 -20.84 -20.26 -0.04
C SER A 122 -20.57 -19.32 -1.20
N ASP A 123 -19.42 -18.65 -1.23
CA ASP A 123 -19.22 -17.47 -2.07
C ASP A 123 -18.53 -17.77 -3.40
N ILE A 124 -17.91 -18.95 -3.52
CA ILE A 124 -17.21 -19.41 -4.72
C ILE A 124 -18.14 -20.28 -5.55
N ASP A 125 -18.28 -19.91 -6.83
CA ASP A 125 -19.22 -20.55 -7.75
C ASP A 125 -18.54 -21.63 -8.59
N TYR A 126 -17.27 -21.40 -8.96
CA TYR A 126 -16.48 -22.33 -9.78
C TYR A 126 -15.07 -22.50 -9.23
N VAL A 127 -14.56 -23.73 -9.29
CA VAL A 127 -13.14 -24.04 -9.10
C VAL A 127 -12.63 -24.69 -10.38
N ILE A 128 -11.71 -24.04 -11.06
CA ILE A 128 -11.04 -24.56 -12.23
C ILE A 128 -9.70 -25.12 -11.76
N LEU A 129 -9.48 -26.42 -11.95
CA LEU A 129 -8.16 -27.01 -11.71
C LEU A 129 -7.41 -27.05 -13.03
N SER A 130 -6.23 -26.44 -13.07
CA SER A 130 -5.31 -26.53 -14.19
C SER A 130 -4.97 -27.98 -14.46
N HIS A 131 -4.76 -28.77 -13.41
CA HIS A 131 -4.61 -30.22 -13.43
C HIS A 131 -4.74 -30.79 -12.01
N VAL A 132 -4.81 -32.12 -11.88
CA VAL A 132 -4.89 -32.80 -10.58
C VAL A 132 -3.52 -33.29 -10.12
N HIS A 133 -2.79 -32.43 -9.43
CA HIS A 133 -1.54 -32.79 -8.73
C HIS A 133 -1.54 -32.22 -7.30
N TRP A 134 -0.75 -32.81 -6.40
CA TRP A 134 -0.89 -32.59 -4.94
C TRP A 134 -0.69 -31.15 -4.48
N ASP A 135 0.05 -30.37 -5.26
CA ASP A 135 0.36 -28.96 -5.08
C ASP A 135 -0.59 -28.01 -5.83
N HIS A 136 -1.63 -28.54 -6.51
CA HIS A 136 -2.68 -27.75 -7.17
C HIS A 136 -4.11 -28.04 -6.69
N VAL A 137 -4.34 -29.21 -6.06
CA VAL A 137 -5.68 -29.68 -5.70
C VAL A 137 -6.19 -29.17 -4.35
N GLY A 138 -5.31 -28.67 -3.48
CA GLY A 138 -5.65 -28.09 -2.19
C GLY A 138 -6.59 -28.96 -1.34
N THR A 139 -7.60 -28.30 -0.77
CA THR A 139 -8.64 -28.94 0.06
C THR A 139 -10.02 -28.75 -0.59
N PRO A 140 -10.43 -29.57 -1.58
CA PRO A 140 -11.72 -29.39 -2.29
C PRO A 140 -12.95 -29.37 -1.37
N GLY A 141 -12.87 -30.02 -0.20
CA GLY A 141 -13.93 -30.04 0.80
C GLY A 141 -14.30 -28.68 1.40
N ASP A 142 -13.46 -27.65 1.28
CA ASP A 142 -13.82 -26.28 1.68
C ASP A 142 -14.84 -25.62 0.73
N PHE A 143 -14.94 -26.09 -0.52
CA PHE A 143 -15.72 -25.47 -1.59
C PHE A 143 -17.04 -26.22 -1.83
N LEU A 144 -17.92 -26.16 -0.82
CA LEU A 144 -19.12 -27.00 -0.75
C LEU A 144 -20.14 -26.73 -1.88
N GLN A 145 -20.22 -25.51 -2.38
CA GLN A 145 -21.18 -25.14 -3.43
C GLN A 145 -20.59 -25.05 -4.84
N ALA A 146 -19.26 -24.94 -4.96
CA ALA A 146 -18.60 -24.68 -6.22
C ALA A 146 -18.73 -25.87 -7.21
N THR A 147 -18.81 -25.55 -8.50
CA THR A 147 -18.67 -26.53 -9.58
C THR A 147 -17.20 -26.64 -9.98
N PHE A 148 -16.67 -27.85 -10.04
CA PHE A 148 -15.28 -28.12 -10.42
C PHE A 148 -15.17 -28.32 -11.93
N VAL A 149 -14.34 -27.52 -12.59
CA VAL A 149 -14.09 -27.59 -14.04
C VAL A 149 -12.73 -28.23 -14.27
N LEU A 150 -12.72 -29.32 -15.04
CA LEU A 150 -11.54 -30.17 -15.24
C LEU A 150 -11.26 -30.35 -16.74
N GLY A 151 -9.99 -30.50 -17.10
CA GLY A 151 -9.59 -30.80 -18.46
C GLY A 151 -9.83 -32.27 -18.83
N PRO A 152 -9.81 -32.60 -20.13
CA PRO A 152 -10.15 -33.94 -20.61
C PRO A 152 -9.16 -35.00 -20.14
N GLY A 153 -9.67 -36.08 -19.52
CA GLY A 153 -8.87 -37.20 -19.03
C GLY A 153 -8.41 -37.08 -17.58
N THR A 154 -8.83 -36.01 -16.88
CA THR A 154 -8.60 -35.81 -15.45
C THR A 154 -9.25 -36.90 -14.60
N LEU A 155 -10.51 -37.26 -14.86
CA LEU A 155 -11.21 -38.28 -14.09
C LEU A 155 -10.56 -39.65 -14.27
N ARG A 156 -10.15 -39.97 -15.51
CA ARG A 156 -9.37 -41.17 -15.80
C ARG A 156 -8.03 -41.17 -15.06
N LEU A 157 -7.33 -40.03 -15.01
CA LEU A 157 -6.07 -39.89 -14.27
C LEU A 157 -6.27 -40.17 -12.78
N LEU A 158 -7.34 -39.66 -12.17
CA LEU A 158 -7.66 -39.94 -10.77
C LEU A 158 -7.96 -41.43 -10.51
N GLU A 159 -8.55 -42.12 -11.48
CA GLU A 159 -8.91 -43.54 -11.35
C GLU A 159 -7.79 -44.53 -11.70
N GLN A 160 -6.89 -44.15 -12.62
CA GLN A 160 -5.92 -45.07 -13.25
C GLN A 160 -4.46 -44.63 -13.12
N GLY A 161 -4.19 -43.38 -12.72
CA GLY A 161 -2.87 -42.79 -12.81
C GLY A 161 -2.39 -42.58 -14.25
N ALA A 162 -1.12 -42.22 -14.40
CA ALA A 162 -0.40 -42.10 -15.68
C ALA A 162 0.93 -42.89 -15.63
N PRO A 163 0.87 -44.24 -15.59
CA PRO A 163 2.07 -45.07 -15.55
C PRO A 163 2.92 -44.89 -16.83
N PRO A 164 4.26 -45.00 -16.74
CA PRO A 164 5.03 -45.35 -15.54
C PRO A 164 5.33 -44.17 -14.61
N HIS A 165 5.05 -42.93 -15.02
CA HIS A 165 5.50 -41.71 -14.34
C HIS A 165 4.74 -41.45 -13.04
N TYR A 166 3.40 -41.57 -13.09
CA TYR A 166 2.52 -41.27 -11.98
C TYR A 166 1.67 -42.51 -11.67
N PRO A 167 2.01 -43.29 -10.63
CA PRO A 167 1.27 -44.50 -10.29
C PRO A 167 -0.14 -44.15 -9.79
N LYS A 168 -1.08 -45.11 -9.82
CA LYS A 168 -2.47 -44.85 -9.40
C LYS A 168 -2.56 -44.44 -7.92
N GLU A 169 -1.68 -44.99 -7.08
CA GLU A 169 -1.71 -44.88 -5.61
C GLU A 169 -1.42 -43.47 -5.08
N ILE A 170 -0.97 -42.55 -5.94
CA ILE A 170 -0.78 -41.14 -5.60
C ILE A 170 -1.99 -40.28 -5.99
N PHE A 171 -3.00 -40.86 -6.65
CA PHE A 171 -4.27 -40.19 -6.93
C PHE A 171 -5.41 -40.75 -6.09
N ASP A 172 -6.45 -39.94 -5.92
CA ASP A 172 -7.64 -40.30 -5.16
C ASP A 172 -8.89 -40.00 -6.01
N SER A 173 -9.56 -41.05 -6.47
CA SER A 173 -10.80 -40.94 -7.26
C SER A 173 -12.00 -40.41 -6.47
N GLY A 174 -11.92 -40.37 -5.14
CA GLY A 174 -12.92 -39.78 -4.25
C GLY A 174 -12.64 -38.34 -3.86
N MET A 175 -11.52 -37.76 -4.31
CA MET A 175 -11.09 -36.41 -3.92
C MET A 175 -12.07 -35.31 -4.37
N LEU A 176 -12.73 -35.51 -5.52
CA LEU A 176 -13.64 -34.54 -6.10
C LEU A 176 -15.10 -35.01 -6.02
N PRO A 177 -16.04 -34.09 -5.74
CA PRO A 177 -17.47 -34.37 -5.66
C PRO A 177 -18.05 -34.65 -7.06
N ARG A 178 -18.26 -35.93 -7.41
CA ARG A 178 -18.68 -36.33 -8.78
C ARG A 178 -19.87 -35.51 -9.29
N GLU A 179 -20.88 -35.28 -8.46
CA GLU A 179 -22.11 -34.54 -8.78
C GLU A 179 -21.91 -33.04 -9.05
N ARG A 180 -20.72 -32.50 -8.79
CA ARG A 180 -20.34 -31.10 -9.04
C ARG A 180 -19.12 -30.97 -9.94
N VAL A 181 -18.72 -32.04 -10.63
CA VAL A 181 -17.64 -32.00 -11.60
C VAL A 181 -18.20 -31.80 -13.01
N TRP A 182 -17.51 -30.97 -13.78
CA TRP A 182 -17.61 -30.88 -15.22
C TRP A 182 -16.24 -31.16 -15.82
N GLU A 183 -16.07 -32.36 -16.38
CA GLU A 183 -14.91 -32.69 -17.20
C GLU A 183 -15.19 -32.32 -18.65
N MET A 184 -14.27 -31.56 -19.24
CA MET A 184 -14.39 -31.11 -20.63
C MET A 184 -14.31 -32.27 -21.63
N PRO A 185 -14.94 -32.14 -22.82
CA PRO A 185 -14.92 -33.18 -23.84
C PRO A 185 -13.49 -33.44 -24.35
N CYS A 186 -13.22 -34.64 -24.89
CA CYS A 186 -11.94 -34.94 -25.51
C CYS A 186 -11.62 -34.00 -26.69
N THR A 187 -10.36 -33.60 -26.82
CA THR A 187 -9.88 -32.68 -27.87
C THR A 187 -9.65 -33.36 -29.23
N SER A 188 -9.71 -34.70 -29.29
CA SER A 188 -9.62 -35.49 -30.53
C SER A 188 -10.99 -35.66 -31.21
N SER A 189 -11.20 -35.05 -32.38
CA SER A 189 -12.35 -35.27 -33.27
C SER A 189 -12.36 -36.70 -33.89
N PRO A 190 -13.51 -37.22 -34.37
CA PRO A 190 -13.94 -38.61 -34.18
C PRO A 190 -13.26 -39.59 -35.15
N GLY A 191 -12.51 -40.54 -34.60
CA GLY A 191 -11.87 -41.61 -35.38
C GLY A 191 -11.47 -42.87 -34.62
N SER A 192 -11.66 -42.93 -33.29
CA SER A 192 -11.47 -44.16 -32.52
C SER A 192 -12.78 -44.57 -31.88
N THR A 193 -13.30 -45.70 -32.33
CA THR A 193 -14.40 -46.42 -31.71
C THR A 193 -14.05 -46.82 -30.28
N SER A 194 -14.52 -46.04 -29.30
CA SER A 194 -14.71 -46.49 -27.92
C SER A 194 -15.89 -45.73 -27.33
N SER A 195 -16.97 -46.49 -27.10
CA SER A 195 -18.15 -46.22 -26.27
C SER A 195 -18.57 -44.76 -26.01
N LYS A 196 -19.81 -44.46 -26.44
CA LYS A 196 -20.68 -43.42 -25.89
C LYS A 196 -20.74 -43.53 -24.35
N GLU A 197 -19.84 -42.86 -23.66
CA GLU A 197 -20.08 -42.36 -22.32
C GLU A 197 -19.87 -40.86 -22.42
N ASP A 198 -20.97 -40.15 -22.68
CA ASP A 198 -21.02 -38.70 -22.57
C ASP A 198 -20.47 -38.33 -21.18
N GLY A 199 -19.48 -37.43 -21.15
CA GLY A 199 -18.81 -37.01 -19.91
C GLY A 199 -19.83 -36.76 -18.81
N TYR A 200 -19.57 -37.29 -17.61
CA TYR A 200 -20.51 -37.19 -16.49
C TYR A 200 -20.81 -35.71 -16.18
N VAL A 201 -22.05 -35.29 -16.44
CA VAL A 201 -22.53 -33.94 -16.11
C VAL A 201 -23.42 -34.04 -14.87
N GLY A 202 -22.93 -33.60 -13.72
CA GLY A 202 -23.79 -33.37 -12.56
C GLY A 202 -24.85 -32.29 -12.85
N ASP A 203 -26.01 -32.32 -12.20
CA ASP A 203 -27.15 -31.43 -12.54
C ASP A 203 -26.83 -29.92 -12.51
N LYS A 204 -25.80 -29.49 -11.75
CA LYS A 204 -25.28 -28.10 -11.74
C LYS A 204 -24.29 -27.77 -12.87
N ALA A 205 -23.67 -28.77 -13.51
CA ALA A 205 -22.75 -28.59 -14.63
C ALA A 205 -23.45 -28.29 -15.98
N ARG A 206 -24.79 -28.21 -16.00
CA ARG A 206 -25.58 -27.85 -17.19
C ARG A 206 -25.25 -26.46 -17.76
N ALA A 207 -24.72 -25.53 -16.94
CA ALA A 207 -24.35 -24.18 -17.38
C ALA A 207 -23.31 -24.15 -18.51
N PHE A 208 -22.52 -25.23 -18.65
CA PHE A 208 -21.46 -25.34 -19.64
C PHE A 208 -21.73 -26.42 -20.72
N GLN A 209 -22.94 -26.98 -20.77
CA GLN A 209 -23.33 -27.87 -21.86
C GLN A 209 -23.28 -27.14 -23.21
N GLY A 210 -22.73 -27.81 -24.23
CA GLY A 210 -22.61 -27.28 -25.60
C GLY A 210 -21.38 -26.41 -25.87
N ARG A 211 -20.44 -26.29 -24.91
CA ARG A 211 -19.12 -25.68 -25.16
C ARG A 211 -18.24 -26.63 -25.95
N GLU A 212 -17.67 -26.16 -27.06
CA GLU A 212 -16.83 -26.96 -27.96
C GLU A 212 -15.40 -26.39 -28.04
N TRP A 213 -14.42 -27.27 -28.19
CA TRP A 213 -13.04 -26.91 -28.47
C TRP A 213 -12.91 -26.26 -29.85
N ARG A 214 -12.31 -25.07 -29.90
CA ARG A 214 -12.11 -24.30 -31.12
C ARG A 214 -10.66 -23.81 -31.21
N PRO A 215 -10.05 -23.70 -32.40
CA PRO A 215 -8.74 -23.06 -32.54
C PRO A 215 -8.81 -21.55 -32.24
N LEU A 216 -7.81 -21.01 -31.54
CA LEU A 216 -7.57 -19.58 -31.39
C LEU A 216 -6.53 -19.11 -32.41
N CYS A 217 -6.85 -18.12 -33.23
CA CYS A 217 -6.05 -17.69 -34.38
C CYS A 217 -5.84 -16.17 -34.42
N THR A 218 -4.85 -15.68 -35.19
CA THR A 218 -4.47 -14.25 -35.25
C THR A 218 -5.45 -13.30 -35.97
N SER A 219 -6.39 -13.77 -36.81
CA SER A 219 -7.37 -12.91 -37.51
C SER A 219 -8.60 -13.68 -38.05
N SER A 220 -9.68 -12.96 -38.42
CA SER A 220 -10.98 -13.51 -38.85
C SER A 220 -11.17 -13.68 -40.37
N ASN A 221 -10.30 -13.15 -41.25
CA ASN A 221 -10.56 -13.15 -42.71
C ASN A 221 -9.42 -13.82 -43.55
N ASP A 222 -9.78 -14.96 -44.15
CA ASP A 222 -9.18 -15.75 -45.25
C ASP A 222 -7.71 -16.29 -45.24
N SER A 223 -7.64 -17.63 -45.29
CA SER A 223 -6.63 -18.53 -45.90
C SER A 223 -5.15 -18.49 -45.47
N GLY A 224 -4.76 -17.73 -44.45
CA GLY A 224 -3.38 -17.67 -43.93
C GLY A 224 -3.20 -17.65 -42.41
N ASN A 225 -4.22 -18.01 -41.64
CA ASN A 225 -4.25 -17.79 -40.19
C ASN A 225 -3.20 -18.61 -39.42
N GLU A 226 -2.38 -17.94 -38.60
CA GLU A 226 -1.53 -18.61 -37.62
C GLU A 226 -2.40 -19.10 -36.45
N ILE A 227 -2.34 -20.40 -36.16
CA ILE A 227 -2.99 -21.01 -35.00
C ILE A 227 -2.13 -20.73 -33.77
N LEU A 228 -2.64 -19.90 -32.87
CA LEU A 228 -2.00 -19.59 -31.58
C LEU A 228 -2.15 -20.77 -30.62
N PHE A 229 -3.40 -21.23 -30.45
CA PHE A 229 -3.72 -22.41 -29.66
C PHE A 229 -4.73 -23.29 -30.41
N PRO A 230 -4.48 -24.61 -30.53
CA PRO A 230 -5.31 -25.49 -31.37
C PRO A 230 -6.68 -25.79 -30.76
N ALA A 231 -6.81 -25.73 -29.44
CA ALA A 231 -8.02 -26.06 -28.71
C ALA A 231 -8.18 -25.10 -27.53
N VAL A 232 -9.15 -24.21 -27.64
CA VAL A 232 -9.61 -23.33 -26.56
C VAL A 232 -11.13 -23.40 -26.40
N ILE A 233 -11.61 -23.14 -25.18
CA ILE A 233 -13.03 -22.95 -24.86
C ILE A 233 -13.21 -21.55 -24.30
N ASP A 234 -14.07 -20.75 -24.92
CA ASP A 234 -14.60 -19.52 -24.31
C ASP A 234 -15.63 -19.92 -23.25
N LEU A 235 -15.26 -19.78 -21.98
CA LEU A 235 -16.06 -20.32 -20.87
C LEU A 235 -17.42 -19.61 -20.74
N PHE A 236 -17.46 -18.32 -21.06
CA PHE A 236 -18.65 -17.48 -20.91
C PHE A 236 -19.30 -17.08 -22.25
N ASN A 237 -18.67 -17.36 -23.41
CA ASN A 237 -19.11 -16.97 -24.76
C ASN A 237 -19.12 -15.44 -24.96
N ASP A 238 -18.32 -14.72 -24.17
CA ASP A 238 -18.20 -13.26 -24.19
C ASP A 238 -16.76 -12.80 -24.42
N SER A 239 -15.86 -13.73 -24.73
CA SER A 239 -14.44 -13.50 -24.99
C SER A 239 -13.67 -12.91 -23.80
N SER A 240 -14.16 -13.11 -22.57
CA SER A 240 -13.50 -12.63 -21.35
C SER A 240 -12.56 -13.67 -20.73
N LEU A 241 -12.87 -14.97 -20.88
CA LEU A 241 -12.13 -16.04 -20.22
C LEU A 241 -12.05 -17.30 -21.10
N TYR A 242 -10.84 -17.64 -21.53
CA TYR A 242 -10.56 -18.82 -22.33
C TYR A 242 -9.82 -19.89 -21.53
N LEU A 243 -10.31 -21.12 -21.59
CA LEU A 243 -9.59 -22.31 -21.16
C LEU A 243 -8.81 -22.87 -22.34
N ILE A 244 -7.53 -23.20 -22.12
CA ILE A 244 -6.59 -23.57 -23.17
C ILE A 244 -6.06 -24.97 -22.88
N ASP A 245 -6.34 -25.92 -23.77
CA ASP A 245 -5.74 -27.26 -23.71
C ASP A 245 -4.22 -27.14 -23.82
N SER A 246 -3.53 -27.62 -22.78
CA SER A 246 -2.09 -27.39 -22.59
C SER A 246 -1.38 -28.71 -22.27
N PRO A 247 -1.37 -29.68 -23.21
CA PRO A 247 -0.91 -31.03 -22.95
C PRO A 247 0.59 -31.11 -22.69
N GLY A 248 1.02 -32.19 -22.05
CA GLY A 248 2.42 -32.52 -21.79
C GLY A 248 2.69 -32.92 -20.34
N HIS A 249 2.18 -32.14 -19.38
CA HIS A 249 2.43 -32.37 -17.96
C HIS A 249 1.66 -33.59 -17.41
N LEU A 250 0.37 -33.44 -17.15
CA LEU A 250 -0.55 -34.52 -16.77
C LEU A 250 -1.75 -34.53 -17.73
N TYR A 251 -2.48 -35.64 -17.76
CA TYR A 251 -3.75 -35.70 -18.49
C TYR A 251 -4.74 -34.69 -17.92
N GLY A 252 -5.44 -33.98 -18.81
CA GLY A 252 -6.34 -32.89 -18.45
C GLY A 252 -5.65 -31.57 -18.08
N HIS A 253 -4.34 -31.42 -18.31
CA HIS A 253 -3.64 -30.16 -18.02
C HIS A 253 -4.10 -29.01 -18.94
N MET A 254 -4.53 -27.91 -18.32
CA MET A 254 -5.04 -26.72 -18.98
C MET A 254 -4.45 -25.44 -18.39
N ASN A 255 -4.39 -24.40 -19.22
CA ASN A 255 -4.05 -23.04 -18.81
C ASN A 255 -5.24 -22.11 -19.05
N LEU A 256 -5.17 -20.89 -18.52
CA LEU A 256 -6.24 -19.91 -18.60
C LEU A 256 -5.74 -18.62 -19.27
N LEU A 257 -6.55 -18.02 -20.12
CA LEU A 257 -6.32 -16.69 -20.69
C LEU A 257 -7.50 -15.78 -20.38
N ALA A 258 -7.23 -14.70 -19.66
CA ALA A 258 -8.23 -13.80 -19.11
C ALA A 258 -8.08 -12.38 -19.65
N ARG A 259 -9.20 -11.76 -20.06
CA ARG A 259 -9.26 -10.39 -20.52
C ARG A 259 -9.54 -9.45 -19.36
N ILE A 260 -8.58 -8.58 -19.05
CA ILE A 260 -8.68 -7.62 -17.93
C ILE A 260 -8.87 -6.17 -18.41
N GLY A 261 -8.85 -5.96 -19.73
CA GLY A 261 -9.11 -4.65 -20.33
C GLY A 261 -9.19 -4.71 -21.86
N PRO A 262 -9.32 -3.54 -22.52
CA PRO A 262 -9.47 -3.48 -23.97
C PRO A 262 -8.34 -4.19 -24.73
N THR A 263 -7.10 -3.97 -24.29
CA THR A 263 -5.86 -4.49 -24.89
C THR A 263 -5.01 -5.31 -23.92
N LYS A 264 -5.53 -5.60 -22.72
CA LYS A 264 -4.76 -6.21 -21.62
C LYS A 264 -5.28 -7.61 -21.28
N TRP A 265 -4.36 -8.56 -21.21
CA TRP A 265 -4.63 -9.97 -20.96
C TRP A 265 -3.66 -10.55 -19.94
N VAL A 266 -4.13 -11.56 -19.21
CA VAL A 266 -3.32 -12.35 -18.30
C VAL A 266 -3.44 -13.82 -18.68
N TYR A 267 -2.31 -14.47 -18.91
CA TYR A 267 -2.19 -15.91 -19.11
C TYR A 267 -1.73 -16.56 -17.81
N LEU A 268 -2.56 -17.42 -17.24
CA LEU A 268 -2.26 -18.20 -16.05
C LEU A 268 -1.89 -19.62 -16.47
N GLY A 269 -0.62 -19.97 -16.25
CA GLY A 269 -0.08 -21.30 -16.50
C GLY A 269 -0.02 -22.13 -15.23
N GLY A 270 -0.53 -23.36 -15.29
CA GLY A 270 -0.20 -24.39 -14.30
C GLY A 270 1.23 -24.90 -14.49
N ASP A 271 1.44 -26.21 -14.34
CA ASP A 271 2.74 -26.87 -14.52
C ASP A 271 3.16 -27.06 -15.99
N CYS A 272 2.81 -26.10 -16.85
CA CYS A 272 3.39 -26.00 -18.18
C CYS A 272 4.92 -25.79 -18.09
N CYS A 273 5.40 -25.12 -17.04
CA CYS A 273 6.77 -25.21 -16.55
C CYS A 273 6.84 -24.93 -15.04
N HIS A 274 7.84 -25.53 -14.37
CA HIS A 274 8.04 -25.37 -12.92
C HIS A 274 9.11 -24.31 -12.58
N ASP A 275 9.75 -23.75 -13.61
CA ASP A 275 10.72 -22.66 -13.50
C ASP A 275 10.51 -21.68 -14.66
N PRO A 276 10.30 -20.38 -14.40
CA PRO A 276 10.05 -19.37 -15.44
C PRO A 276 11.17 -19.28 -16.49
N ARG A 277 12.40 -19.67 -16.15
CA ARG A 277 13.54 -19.69 -17.11
C ARG A 277 13.33 -20.71 -18.23
N ILE A 278 12.52 -21.74 -17.99
CA ILE A 278 12.06 -22.63 -19.04
C ILE A 278 11.15 -21.85 -19.98
N LEU A 279 10.24 -21.00 -19.49
CA LEU A 279 9.41 -20.21 -20.39
C LEU A 279 10.22 -19.18 -21.19
N THR A 280 11.22 -18.52 -20.59
CA THR A 280 12.07 -17.54 -21.31
C THR A 280 13.03 -18.19 -22.33
N GLY A 281 13.28 -19.50 -22.21
CA GLY A 281 14.24 -20.23 -23.03
C GLY A 281 15.68 -20.14 -22.53
N GLU A 282 15.91 -19.55 -21.35
CA GLU A 282 17.20 -19.58 -20.64
C GLU A 282 17.58 -20.99 -20.19
N LYS A 283 16.58 -21.84 -19.94
CA LYS A 283 16.73 -23.25 -19.54
C LYS A 283 15.79 -24.13 -20.35
N ASP A 284 16.10 -25.43 -20.45
CA ASP A 284 15.17 -26.44 -20.99
C ASP A 284 14.69 -27.38 -19.86
N ILE A 285 13.69 -28.20 -20.17
CA ILE A 285 13.16 -29.23 -19.27
C ILE A 285 14.25 -30.26 -18.96
N ALA A 286 14.52 -30.48 -17.67
CA ALA A 286 15.47 -31.51 -17.23
C ALA A 286 14.98 -32.92 -17.56
N LEU A 287 15.93 -33.77 -17.94
CA LEU A 287 15.76 -35.21 -17.96
C LEU A 287 16.61 -35.83 -16.85
N TYR A 288 16.03 -36.73 -16.06
CA TYR A 288 16.68 -37.41 -14.94
C TYR A 288 16.37 -38.91 -14.94
N ASP A 289 17.23 -39.68 -14.29
CA ASP A 289 17.00 -41.11 -14.02
C ASP A 289 16.28 -41.25 -12.68
N ASP A 290 15.11 -41.88 -12.69
CA ASP A 290 14.29 -42.15 -11.49
C ASP A 290 14.56 -43.54 -10.89
N GLY A 291 15.60 -44.23 -11.37
CA GLY A 291 15.98 -45.59 -10.95
C GLY A 291 15.15 -46.69 -11.60
N ARG A 292 14.29 -46.36 -12.58
CA ARG A 292 13.45 -47.34 -13.31
C ARG A 292 13.89 -47.57 -14.76
N GLY A 293 15.07 -47.07 -15.13
CA GLY A 293 15.67 -47.21 -16.44
C GLY A 293 15.21 -46.12 -17.42
N GLY A 294 16.19 -45.53 -18.12
CA GLY A 294 15.97 -44.43 -19.06
C GLY A 294 15.88 -43.06 -18.39
N LEU A 295 16.07 -42.00 -19.18
CA LEU A 295 15.90 -40.62 -18.74
C LEU A 295 14.46 -40.16 -18.97
N ARG A 296 13.88 -39.47 -18.00
CA ARG A 296 12.51 -38.91 -18.07
C ARG A 296 12.45 -37.52 -17.44
N SER A 297 11.36 -36.80 -17.68
CA SER A 297 11.07 -35.55 -16.98
C SER A 297 9.89 -35.72 -16.02
N VAL A 298 9.52 -34.63 -15.35
CA VAL A 298 8.26 -34.54 -14.58
C VAL A 298 7.02 -34.49 -15.47
N HIS A 299 7.16 -34.33 -16.79
CA HIS A 299 6.06 -34.31 -17.76
C HIS A 299 5.81 -35.70 -18.34
N VAL A 300 4.56 -36.17 -18.33
CA VAL A 300 4.16 -37.46 -18.91
C VAL A 300 4.48 -37.55 -20.41
N ASP A 301 4.34 -36.43 -21.14
CA ASP A 301 4.80 -36.24 -22.52
C ASP A 301 5.70 -35.01 -22.59
N THR A 302 7.01 -35.23 -22.51
CA THR A 302 8.01 -34.14 -22.51
C THR A 302 7.99 -33.35 -23.82
N ASP A 303 7.81 -34.01 -24.96
CA ASP A 303 7.77 -33.32 -26.25
C ASP A 303 6.45 -32.55 -26.42
N GLY A 304 5.35 -33.09 -25.89
CA GLY A 304 4.08 -32.37 -25.73
C GLY A 304 4.26 -31.09 -24.92
N ALA A 305 4.93 -31.17 -23.77
CA ALA A 305 5.21 -30.02 -22.93
C ALA A 305 6.06 -28.96 -23.65
N ARG A 306 7.11 -29.38 -24.38
CA ARG A 306 7.91 -28.46 -25.22
C ARG A 306 7.07 -27.76 -26.29
N ARG A 307 6.20 -28.49 -27.00
CA ARG A 307 5.28 -27.90 -28.00
C ARG A 307 4.32 -26.90 -27.35
N THR A 308 3.83 -27.18 -26.15
CA THR A 308 2.97 -26.26 -25.38
C THR A 308 3.74 -25.00 -25.02
N LEU A 309 4.95 -25.12 -24.46
CA LEU A 309 5.81 -23.97 -24.12
C LEU A 309 6.17 -23.12 -25.33
N GLU A 310 6.45 -23.74 -26.48
CA GLU A 310 6.74 -23.02 -27.71
C GLU A 310 5.55 -22.15 -28.16
N ARG A 311 4.31 -22.67 -28.05
CA ARG A 311 3.10 -21.88 -28.34
C ARG A 311 2.95 -20.69 -27.39
N ILE A 312 3.19 -20.91 -26.10
CA ILE A 312 3.13 -19.82 -25.10
C ILE A 312 4.16 -18.75 -25.44
N ARG A 313 5.42 -19.12 -25.70
CA ARG A 313 6.49 -18.19 -26.10
C ARG A 313 6.15 -17.39 -27.35
N ARG A 314 5.62 -18.05 -28.38
CA ARG A 314 5.20 -17.37 -29.62
C ARG A 314 4.08 -16.38 -29.35
N PHE A 315 3.07 -16.80 -28.59
CA PHE A 315 1.95 -15.95 -28.20
C PHE A 315 2.41 -14.71 -27.42
N THR A 316 3.39 -14.85 -26.52
CA THR A 316 3.90 -13.73 -25.70
C THR A 316 4.87 -12.81 -26.43
N ASN A 317 5.66 -13.32 -27.39
CA ASN A 317 6.66 -12.52 -28.09
C ASN A 317 6.06 -11.60 -29.16
N ASN A 318 4.84 -11.86 -29.60
CA ASN A 318 4.15 -11.11 -30.64
C ASN A 318 3.48 -9.79 -30.16
N GLN A 319 3.88 -9.23 -29.02
CA GLN A 319 3.25 -8.03 -28.43
C GLN A 319 3.56 -6.71 -29.15
N ARG A 320 4.73 -6.58 -29.80
CA ARG A 320 5.22 -5.28 -30.34
C ARG A 320 4.74 -4.91 -31.76
N GLY A 321 3.84 -5.71 -32.36
CA GLY A 321 3.34 -5.46 -33.72
C GLY A 321 1.83 -5.57 -33.90
N GLY A 322 1.09 -5.97 -32.86
CA GLY A 322 -0.30 -6.44 -33.00
C GLY A 322 -0.36 -7.78 -33.75
N LEU A 323 -1.13 -8.75 -33.23
CA LEU A 323 -1.22 -10.09 -33.85
C LEU A 323 -1.86 -10.05 -35.26
N ASP A 324 -2.53 -8.94 -35.59
CA ASP A 324 -3.14 -8.63 -36.88
C ASP A 324 -2.60 -7.32 -37.50
N GLY A 325 -1.58 -6.69 -36.89
CA GLY A 325 -1.04 -5.39 -37.32
C GLY A 325 -1.88 -4.16 -36.96
N SER A 326 -3.00 -4.30 -36.23
CA SER A 326 -3.99 -3.22 -36.03
C SER A 326 -4.10 -2.68 -34.59
N VAL A 327 -3.82 -3.52 -33.57
CA VAL A 327 -3.91 -3.14 -32.14
C VAL A 327 -2.76 -3.74 -31.32
N GLU A 328 -2.05 -2.92 -30.53
CA GLU A 328 -1.03 -3.37 -29.57
C GLU A 328 -1.71 -4.08 -28.38
N ILE A 329 -1.33 -5.34 -28.11
CA ILE A 329 -1.89 -6.18 -27.03
C ILE A 329 -0.80 -6.46 -26.02
N GLU A 330 -1.12 -6.23 -24.75
CA GLU A 330 -0.27 -6.54 -23.61
C GLU A 330 -0.75 -7.87 -22.98
N ILE A 331 0.14 -8.86 -22.91
CA ILE A 331 -0.13 -10.16 -22.29
C ILE A 331 0.87 -10.37 -21.14
N GLU A 332 0.38 -10.43 -19.92
CA GLU A 332 1.18 -10.85 -18.77
C GLU A 332 1.09 -12.38 -18.65
N VAL A 333 2.22 -13.06 -18.44
CA VAL A 333 2.22 -14.51 -18.18
C VAL A 333 2.68 -14.78 -16.76
N ILE A 334 1.91 -15.61 -16.07
CA ILE A 334 2.15 -16.00 -14.68
C ILE A 334 2.08 -17.52 -14.63
N VAL A 335 3.13 -18.16 -14.12
CA VAL A 335 3.18 -19.62 -13.95
C VAL A 335 3.17 -19.98 -12.46
N ALA A 336 2.61 -21.14 -12.13
CA ALA A 336 2.25 -21.54 -10.77
C ALA A 336 3.37 -21.41 -9.72
N HIS A 337 4.62 -21.66 -10.12
CA HIS A 337 5.79 -21.68 -9.26
C HIS A 337 6.72 -20.47 -9.43
N ASP A 338 6.25 -19.36 -10.00
CA ASP A 338 7.04 -18.15 -10.20
C ASP A 338 7.24 -17.36 -8.89
N ALA A 339 8.27 -17.73 -8.13
CA ALA A 339 8.65 -17.03 -6.91
C ALA A 339 9.03 -15.56 -7.14
N VAL A 340 9.56 -15.22 -8.32
CA VAL A 340 9.98 -13.86 -8.66
C VAL A 340 8.76 -12.99 -8.94
N TRP A 341 7.79 -13.51 -9.69
CA TRP A 341 6.52 -12.84 -9.93
C TRP A 341 5.78 -12.63 -8.62
N ARG A 342 5.66 -13.67 -7.78
CA ARG A 342 5.00 -13.59 -6.47
C ARG A 342 5.59 -12.48 -5.60
N GLU A 343 6.91 -12.42 -5.47
CA GLU A 343 7.57 -11.40 -4.64
C GLU A 343 7.35 -9.98 -5.19
N ARG A 344 7.36 -9.81 -6.51
CA ARG A 344 7.15 -8.51 -7.17
C ARG A 344 5.69 -8.04 -7.11
N ASN A 345 4.73 -8.96 -6.99
CA ASN A 345 3.31 -8.71 -7.12
C ASN A 345 2.49 -8.95 -5.84
N ARG A 346 3.10 -8.89 -4.66
CA ARG A 346 2.41 -9.07 -3.35
C ARG A 346 1.16 -8.19 -3.19
N HIS A 347 1.16 -6.98 -3.75
CA HIS A 347 0.02 -6.06 -3.72
C HIS A 347 -1.20 -6.52 -4.55
N ARG A 348 -1.05 -7.56 -5.39
CA ARG A 348 -2.14 -8.15 -6.19
C ARG A 348 -2.78 -9.35 -5.51
N PHE A 349 -2.35 -9.69 -4.30
CA PHE A 349 -2.96 -10.76 -3.52
C PHE A 349 -4.27 -10.28 -2.91
N PHE A 350 -5.26 -11.16 -2.92
CA PHE A 350 -6.60 -10.86 -2.43
C PHE A 350 -6.56 -10.55 -0.92
N SER A 351 -7.05 -9.37 -0.55
CA SER A 351 -7.17 -8.89 0.83
C SER A 351 -8.33 -7.89 0.93
N GLU A 352 -8.83 -7.63 2.14
CA GLU A 352 -9.97 -6.71 2.35
C GLU A 352 -9.72 -5.30 1.77
N GLU A 353 -8.47 -4.84 1.70
CA GLU A 353 -8.09 -3.53 1.14
C GLU A 353 -8.22 -3.47 -0.40
N VAL A 354 -8.02 -4.58 -1.11
CA VAL A 354 -8.08 -4.64 -2.59
C VAL A 354 -9.53 -4.55 -3.09
N VAL A 355 -10.49 -5.10 -2.32
CA VAL A 355 -11.92 -5.09 -2.66
C VAL A 355 -12.47 -3.65 -2.76
N ILE A 356 -12.00 -2.75 -1.88
CA ILE A 356 -12.43 -1.34 -1.87
C ILE A 356 -11.93 -0.59 -3.13
N ILE A 357 -10.73 -0.93 -3.62
CA ILE A 357 -10.13 -0.31 -4.82
C ILE A 357 -10.82 -0.79 -6.10
N SER A 358 -11.15 -2.08 -6.22
CA SER A 358 -11.82 -2.64 -7.41
C SER A 358 -13.25 -2.12 -7.59
N VAL A 359 -14.00 -1.94 -6.50
CA VAL A 359 -15.36 -1.35 -6.53
C VAL A 359 -15.32 0.11 -7.03
N LEU A 360 -14.29 0.88 -6.67
CA LEU A 360 -14.08 2.26 -7.13
C LEU A 360 -13.64 2.35 -8.61
N GLN A 361 -12.87 1.37 -9.10
CA GLN A 361 -12.48 1.31 -10.52
C GLN A 361 -13.66 0.96 -11.44
N MET A 362 -14.57 0.06 -11.02
CA MET A 362 -15.76 -0.27 -11.82
C MET A 362 -16.75 0.89 -11.95
N TYR A 363 -16.91 1.72 -10.91
CA TYR A 363 -17.73 2.93 -11.00
C TYR A 363 -17.18 3.97 -11.99
N ARG A 364 -15.87 3.91 -12.29
CA ARG A 364 -15.20 4.82 -13.22
C ARG A 364 -15.37 4.42 -14.70
N ILE A 365 -15.61 3.14 -14.98
CA ILE A 365 -15.74 2.62 -16.37
C ILE A 365 -17.12 2.95 -16.96
N ASN A 366 -18.17 3.09 -16.14
CA ASN A 366 -19.53 3.38 -16.63
C ASN A 366 -19.81 4.85 -16.95
N ASN A 367 -18.89 5.78 -16.65
CA ASN A 367 -19.06 7.20 -16.97
C ASN A 367 -18.13 7.62 -18.11
N ASN A 368 -18.59 7.41 -19.34
CA ASN A 368 -17.96 7.88 -20.56
C ASN A 368 -18.03 9.41 -20.66
N THR A 369 -16.90 10.11 -20.52
CA THR A 369 -16.75 11.48 -21.06
C THR A 369 -15.36 11.66 -21.66
N LEU A 370 -15.36 11.96 -22.97
CA LEU A 370 -14.17 12.10 -23.81
C LEU A 370 -13.17 13.12 -23.27
N PHE A 371 -11.90 12.73 -23.14
CA PHE A 371 -10.78 13.64 -23.35
C PHE A 371 -9.80 13.04 -24.36
N ARG A 372 -9.65 13.74 -25.49
CA ARG A 372 -8.73 13.40 -26.58
C ARG A 372 -7.27 13.64 -26.16
N SER A 373 -6.42 12.72 -26.62
CA SER A 373 -4.97 12.66 -26.53
C SER A 373 -4.21 13.79 -27.26
N VAL A 374 -3.07 14.22 -26.68
CA VAL A 374 -1.93 14.88 -27.37
C VAL A 374 -0.62 14.37 -26.71
N PRO A 375 0.50 14.15 -27.44
CA PRO A 375 1.51 13.15 -27.09
C PRO A 375 2.74 13.66 -26.29
N TYR A 376 3.32 12.74 -25.51
CA TYR A 376 4.71 12.57 -25.03
C TYR A 376 5.64 13.80 -24.86
N PHE A 377 6.01 14.09 -23.60
CA PHE A 377 7.38 14.32 -23.05
C PHE A 377 7.30 14.36 -21.48
N PRO A 378 8.38 14.21 -20.70
CA PRO A 378 8.44 13.28 -19.57
C PRO A 378 8.20 13.93 -18.21
N ALA A 379 7.77 13.08 -17.26
CA ALA A 379 7.94 13.19 -15.81
C ALA A 379 7.65 14.55 -15.16
N PHE A 380 6.43 14.73 -14.63
CA PHE A 380 6.19 15.31 -13.31
C PHE A 380 4.82 14.83 -12.79
N SER A 381 4.79 14.43 -11.53
CA SER A 381 3.61 14.00 -10.76
C SER A 381 2.48 15.03 -10.78
N PRO A 382 1.21 14.58 -10.78
CA PRO A 382 0.18 15.35 -10.11
C PRO A 382 -0.61 14.52 -9.10
N THR A 383 -0.56 15.01 -7.86
CA THR A 383 -1.52 14.81 -6.79
C THR A 383 -2.93 15.21 -7.26
N VAL A 384 -3.91 14.31 -7.19
CA VAL A 384 -5.34 14.65 -7.32
C VAL A 384 -6.11 13.98 -6.19
N GLY A 385 -6.63 14.80 -5.27
CA GLY A 385 -7.52 14.38 -4.21
C GLY A 385 -8.92 14.07 -4.73
N PHE A 386 -9.55 13.03 -4.18
CA PHE A 386 -10.98 12.80 -4.27
C PHE A 386 -11.56 12.73 -2.86
N ALA A 387 -12.49 13.63 -2.57
CA ALA A 387 -13.40 13.53 -1.43
C ALA A 387 -14.54 12.58 -1.83
N LEU A 388 -14.81 11.57 -0.99
CA LEU A 388 -16.00 10.72 -1.10
C LEU A 388 -16.81 10.86 0.19
N THR A 389 -17.99 11.47 0.07
CA THR A 389 -19.00 11.48 1.14
C THR A 389 -19.75 10.16 1.07
N ILE A 390 -19.71 9.37 2.15
CA ILE A 390 -20.61 8.23 2.36
C ILE A 390 -21.72 8.73 3.28
N ASP A 391 -22.97 8.51 2.90
CA ASP A 391 -24.12 8.70 3.79
C ASP A 391 -24.83 7.35 3.98
N ILE A 392 -25.09 7.01 5.24
CA ILE A 392 -25.69 5.74 5.69
C ILE A 392 -27.03 6.09 6.35
N HIS A 393 -28.13 5.44 5.97
CA HIS A 393 -29.20 5.16 6.95
C HIS A 393 -30.06 3.92 6.61
N HIS A 394 -30.42 3.20 7.68
CA HIS A 394 -31.23 1.98 7.79
C HIS A 394 -32.78 2.22 7.77
N LEU A 395 -33.51 1.15 7.40
CA LEU A 395 -34.95 0.80 7.37
C LEU A 395 -35.85 1.24 8.59
N PRO A 396 -37.22 1.09 8.65
CA PRO A 396 -38.15 0.22 7.86
C PRO A 396 -39.64 0.69 7.56
N LYS A 397 -40.34 -0.14 6.75
CA LYS A 397 -41.79 -0.53 6.73
C LYS A 397 -42.90 0.25 5.96
N SER A 398 -43.54 -0.55 5.07
CA SER A 398 -45.00 -0.71 4.79
C SER A 398 -45.65 0.01 3.60
N GLY A 399 -46.44 -0.76 2.82
CA GLY A 399 -47.45 -0.23 1.87
C GLY A 399 -47.39 -0.80 0.46
N LYS A 400 -48.47 -1.43 0.00
CA LYS A 400 -48.66 -2.19 -1.26
C LYS A 400 -48.91 -1.29 -2.51
N PRO A 401 -48.95 -1.87 -3.75
CA PRO A 401 -48.47 -1.24 -5.00
C PRO A 401 -49.58 -0.76 -5.95
N GLN A 402 -49.22 0.06 -6.96
CA GLN A 402 -49.55 -0.06 -8.41
C GLN A 402 -49.27 1.26 -9.20
N PRO A 403 -49.17 1.20 -10.55
CA PRO A 403 -48.20 1.96 -11.35
C PRO A 403 -48.79 3.15 -12.11
N HIS A 404 -47.95 4.05 -12.64
CA HIS A 404 -48.02 4.50 -14.04
C HIS A 404 -46.82 5.37 -14.43
N ARG A 405 -46.29 5.08 -15.63
CA ARG A 405 -45.24 5.83 -16.34
C ARG A 405 -45.64 7.29 -16.57
N ARG A 406 -44.73 8.24 -16.31
CA ARG A 406 -44.52 9.46 -17.12
C ARG A 406 -43.23 10.21 -16.75
N SER A 407 -42.36 10.36 -17.75
CA SER A 407 -41.55 11.55 -18.09
C SER A 407 -40.71 12.24 -17.00
N ILE A 408 -39.42 11.93 -17.01
CA ILE A 408 -38.33 12.68 -16.34
C ILE A 408 -38.12 14.01 -17.09
N VAL A 409 -38.68 15.11 -16.59
CA VAL A 409 -38.09 16.47 -16.56
C VAL A 409 -38.95 17.29 -15.58
N GLY A 410 -38.43 17.54 -14.38
CA GLY A 410 -39.09 18.40 -13.39
C GLY A 410 -39.09 17.82 -12.00
N ASN A 411 -37.91 17.82 -11.33
CA ASN A 411 -37.78 17.77 -9.86
C ASN A 411 -36.31 17.96 -9.44
N MET A 412 -35.66 19.03 -9.91
CA MET A 412 -34.36 19.47 -9.36
C MET A 412 -34.40 20.93 -8.86
N THR A 413 -35.51 21.62 -9.07
CA THR A 413 -35.70 23.03 -8.66
C THR A 413 -36.37 23.19 -7.29
N SER A 414 -37.01 22.16 -6.72
CA SER A 414 -37.62 22.24 -5.38
C SER A 414 -36.70 21.81 -4.22
N PHE A 415 -35.59 21.12 -4.50
CA PHE A 415 -34.62 20.69 -3.48
C PHE A 415 -33.62 21.80 -3.12
N LEU A 416 -33.22 22.62 -4.09
CA LEU A 416 -32.27 23.72 -3.91
C LEU A 416 -32.83 24.95 -3.18
N ALA A 417 -34.16 25.06 -3.02
CA ALA A 417 -34.79 26.16 -2.29
C ALA A 417 -34.91 25.92 -0.77
N SER A 418 -34.51 24.74 -0.25
CA SER A 418 -34.67 24.37 1.16
C SER A 418 -33.38 24.40 2.00
N GLN A 419 -32.25 24.82 1.41
CA GLN A 419 -30.93 24.86 2.07
C GLN A 419 -30.31 26.27 2.14
N LEU A 420 -31.09 27.32 1.81
CA LEU A 420 -30.71 28.70 2.06
C LEU A 420 -31.82 29.34 2.89
N ASP A 421 -31.57 29.49 4.18
CA ASP A 421 -32.46 30.19 5.12
C ASP A 421 -32.45 31.69 4.82
N TYR A 422 -33.12 32.08 3.73
CA TYR A 422 -33.40 33.45 3.36
C TYR A 422 -34.91 33.65 3.42
N ARG A 423 -35.40 34.19 4.55
CA ARG A 423 -36.78 34.67 4.66
C ARG A 423 -36.84 36.11 4.13
N GLY A 424 -37.48 36.28 2.97
CA GLY A 424 -37.82 37.59 2.43
C GLY A 424 -38.28 37.54 0.97
N GLU A 425 -39.61 37.51 0.82
CA GLU A 425 -40.48 37.75 -0.35
C GLU A 425 -39.84 38.30 -1.65
N ASP A 426 -39.84 37.48 -2.71
CA ASP A 426 -40.55 37.74 -3.99
C ASP A 426 -40.03 36.79 -5.09
N THR A 427 -40.77 35.71 -5.33
CA THR A 427 -40.51 34.77 -6.42
C THR A 427 -41.12 35.30 -7.73
N ASN A 428 -40.34 35.98 -8.56
CA ASN A 428 -40.54 36.05 -10.01
C ASN A 428 -39.39 36.79 -10.71
N GLN A 429 -38.36 36.05 -11.15
CA GLN A 429 -37.51 36.30 -12.32
C GLN A 429 -36.15 35.62 -12.11
N LEU A 430 -35.95 34.43 -12.68
CA LEU A 430 -34.64 34.09 -13.29
C LEU A 430 -34.81 32.90 -14.24
N GLY A 431 -35.51 33.16 -15.34
CA GLY A 431 -35.36 32.42 -16.58
C GLY A 431 -35.00 33.44 -17.66
N ARG A 432 -33.98 33.12 -18.46
CA ARG A 432 -33.46 33.86 -19.65
C ARG A 432 -32.29 34.81 -19.37
N ASN A 433 -31.07 34.40 -19.73
CA ASN A 433 -30.44 34.82 -20.98
C ASN A 433 -28.97 34.35 -21.08
N ILE A 434 -28.75 33.47 -22.04
CA ILE A 434 -27.49 33.27 -22.78
C ILE A 434 -27.27 34.55 -23.62
N TYR A 435 -26.06 35.11 -23.69
CA TYR A 435 -25.53 35.70 -24.94
C TYR A 435 -24.01 35.95 -24.88
N LEU A 436 -23.30 35.36 -25.85
CA LEU A 436 -21.94 35.65 -26.28
C LEU A 436 -21.89 37.00 -27.01
N GLY A 437 -20.80 37.76 -26.86
CA GLY A 437 -20.54 38.95 -27.67
C GLY A 437 -19.07 39.34 -27.74
N ARG A 438 -18.43 39.04 -28.87
CA ARG A 438 -17.18 39.67 -29.35
C ARG A 438 -17.43 41.15 -29.65
N TYR A 439 -16.48 42.03 -29.36
CA TYR A 439 -16.22 43.21 -30.20
C TYR A 439 -14.73 43.55 -30.24
N SER A 440 -14.28 43.83 -31.45
CA SER A 440 -12.94 44.23 -31.90
C SER A 440 -12.99 45.66 -32.45
N ARG A 441 -11.81 46.33 -32.51
CA ARG A 441 -11.48 47.67 -33.09
C ARG A 441 -11.58 48.83 -32.09
N GLU A 442 -10.70 49.83 -32.04
CA GLU A 442 -9.55 50.27 -32.85
C GLU A 442 -8.78 51.30 -31.98
N PHE A 443 -7.44 51.28 -31.95
CA PHE A 443 -6.63 52.51 -31.83
C PHE A 443 -5.24 52.28 -32.43
N ASN A 444 -4.92 53.12 -33.42
CA ASN A 444 -3.69 53.23 -34.19
C ASN A 444 -2.54 53.82 -33.37
N PHE A 445 -1.33 53.25 -33.48
CA PHE A 445 -0.08 54.04 -33.53
C PHE A 445 0.96 53.36 -34.44
N SER A 446 1.60 54.19 -35.26
CA SER A 446 2.59 53.90 -36.31
C SER A 446 4.03 53.82 -35.74
N PRO A 447 5.02 53.23 -36.45
CA PRO A 447 6.24 52.66 -35.86
C PRO A 447 7.44 53.62 -35.93
N ARG A 448 8.35 53.57 -34.94
CA ARG A 448 9.83 53.68 -35.08
C ARG A 448 10.55 53.91 -33.73
N HIS A 449 11.63 53.14 -33.54
CA HIS A 449 12.73 53.24 -32.54
C HIS A 449 12.63 52.48 -31.19
N ARG A 450 13.66 51.63 -31.00
CA ARG A 450 14.11 50.76 -29.88
C ARG A 450 14.44 51.57 -28.59
N PRO A 451 14.51 50.99 -27.36
CA PRO A 451 15.29 49.78 -27.04
C PRO A 451 14.68 48.74 -26.06
N ARG A 452 15.17 47.50 -26.21
CA ARG A 452 14.96 46.33 -25.35
C ARG A 452 15.76 46.47 -24.05
N GLN A 453 15.09 46.79 -22.95
CA GLN A 453 15.46 46.54 -21.54
C GLN A 453 14.08 46.48 -20.85
N TYR A 454 13.54 45.36 -20.38
CA TYR A 454 13.84 44.69 -19.11
C TYR A 454 13.24 43.27 -19.19
N MET A 455 14.06 42.30 -19.58
CA MET A 455 13.72 40.88 -19.44
C MET A 455 14.99 40.09 -19.06
N TYR A 456 15.69 40.61 -18.04
CA TYR A 456 16.89 40.02 -17.45
C TYR A 456 17.04 40.36 -15.95
N LEU A 457 15.94 40.65 -15.25
CA LEU A 457 15.98 41.00 -13.81
C LEU A 457 14.94 40.25 -12.95
N CYS A 458 14.54 39.04 -13.35
CA CYS A 458 13.75 38.15 -12.48
C CYS A 458 14.30 36.71 -12.41
N MET A 459 15.42 36.42 -13.07
CA MET A 459 16.02 35.07 -13.09
C MET A 459 17.43 35.00 -12.48
N ASP A 460 17.92 36.07 -11.85
CA ASP A 460 19.25 36.08 -11.20
C ASP A 460 19.20 36.33 -9.67
N LEU A 461 17.98 36.42 -9.09
CA LEU A 461 17.80 36.67 -7.65
C LEU A 461 17.29 35.46 -6.84
N LEU A 462 17.14 34.29 -7.47
CA LEU A 462 16.79 33.04 -6.78
C LEU A 462 17.97 32.08 -6.61
N GLN A 463 19.19 32.50 -6.96
CA GLN A 463 20.36 31.61 -6.95
C GLN A 463 21.48 31.95 -5.98
N ARG A 464 21.32 32.90 -5.04
CA ARG A 464 22.34 33.16 -4.01
C ARG A 464 21.73 33.40 -2.63
N ASN A 465 21.90 32.41 -1.75
CA ASN A 465 21.77 32.53 -0.29
C ASN A 465 22.60 33.73 0.24
N ILE A 466 22.06 34.49 1.21
CA ILE A 466 22.73 34.93 2.47
C ILE A 466 21.95 36.07 3.17
N LEU A 467 21.69 35.85 4.47
CA LEU A 467 21.43 36.76 5.63
C LEU A 467 20.46 37.97 5.49
N TYR A 468 19.48 38.08 6.41
CA TYR A 468 19.59 38.89 7.64
C TYR A 468 18.34 38.79 8.53
N SER A 469 18.59 38.52 9.80
CA SER A 469 17.79 38.88 10.97
C SER A 469 17.78 40.41 11.18
N THR A 470 16.64 40.99 11.59
CA THR A 470 16.46 41.95 12.74
C THR A 470 15.19 42.82 12.55
N LEU A 471 14.27 42.73 13.52
CA LEU A 471 13.27 43.74 13.94
C LEU A 471 13.96 45.04 14.45
N PRO A 472 13.28 46.15 14.87
CA PRO A 472 11.83 46.50 14.91
C PRO A 472 11.54 47.95 14.39
N TYR A 473 10.27 48.42 14.37
CA TYR A 473 9.85 49.72 14.98
C TYR A 473 8.32 49.92 14.92
N LEU A 474 7.81 50.36 16.07
CA LEU A 474 6.45 50.74 16.47
C LEU A 474 6.30 52.27 16.39
N ILE A 475 5.18 52.82 15.94
CA ILE A 475 4.71 54.16 16.36
C ILE A 475 3.18 54.11 16.59
N ILE A 476 2.79 54.37 17.84
CA ILE A 476 1.43 54.66 18.31
C ILE A 476 1.27 56.18 18.39
N ILE A 477 0.14 56.73 17.93
CA ILE A 477 -0.40 58.01 18.45
C ILE A 477 -1.91 57.85 18.67
N ASN A 478 -2.33 58.04 19.93
CA ASN A 478 -3.71 58.15 20.40
C ASN A 478 -4.21 59.61 20.36
N ARG A 479 -5.47 59.87 20.00
CA ARG A 479 -6.33 60.94 20.57
C ARG A 479 -7.80 60.77 20.15
N VAL A 480 -8.70 60.40 21.07
CA VAL A 480 -9.64 61.23 21.88
C VAL A 480 -11.01 61.45 21.20
N LYS A 481 -12.06 61.08 21.95
CA LYS A 481 -13.50 61.30 21.71
C LYS A 481 -13.86 62.79 21.66
N GLU A 482 -14.86 63.16 20.86
CA GLU A 482 -15.95 64.06 21.27
C GLU A 482 -17.18 63.94 20.35
N ASN A 483 -18.37 64.08 20.96
CA ASN A 483 -19.72 64.05 20.37
C ASN A 483 -20.07 65.37 19.65
N ASN A 484 -20.93 65.32 18.62
CA ASN A 484 -22.24 66.02 18.54
C ASN A 484 -22.84 66.07 17.11
N GLY A 485 -24.13 65.70 16.98
CA GLY A 485 -25.16 66.53 16.32
C GLY A 485 -25.47 66.41 14.82
N ASN A 486 -26.61 65.76 14.51
CA ASN A 486 -27.66 66.04 13.49
C ASN A 486 -27.36 66.36 12.00
N GLY A 487 -28.09 65.67 11.10
CA GLY A 487 -28.70 66.32 9.91
C GLY A 487 -28.68 65.58 8.54
N TYR A 488 -29.81 64.94 8.18
CA TYR A 488 -30.47 64.73 6.86
C TYR A 488 -29.74 64.45 5.50
N SER A 489 -30.35 63.46 4.81
CA SER A 489 -30.71 63.37 3.36
C SER A 489 -29.93 62.41 2.42
N ARG A 490 -30.72 61.66 1.64
CA ARG A 490 -30.36 60.68 0.60
C ARG A 490 -29.70 61.37 -0.61
N GLN A 491 -28.67 60.79 -1.23
CA GLN A 491 -28.77 59.80 -2.33
C GLN A 491 -27.45 59.71 -3.13
N ASP A 492 -27.07 58.45 -3.39
CA ASP A 492 -26.24 57.89 -4.47
C ASP A 492 -24.70 57.94 -4.51
N ASP A 493 -24.23 56.70 -4.73
CA ASP A 493 -23.11 56.20 -5.52
C ASP A 493 -21.66 56.26 -5.00
N ARG A 494 -21.20 55.04 -4.67
CA ARG A 494 -19.90 54.43 -4.96
C ARG A 494 -18.66 55.21 -4.51
N VAL A 495 -17.89 54.61 -3.59
CA VAL A 495 -16.43 54.36 -3.68
C VAL A 495 -15.89 53.76 -2.36
N HIS A 496 -15.15 52.65 -2.49
CA HIS A 496 -14.26 51.93 -1.52
C HIS A 496 -14.89 51.30 -0.26
N ARG A 497 -14.93 49.96 -0.13
CA ARG A 497 -13.85 48.95 0.08
C ARG A 497 -13.08 49.11 1.41
N TYR A 498 -13.11 48.01 2.18
CA TYR A 498 -12.24 47.60 3.30
C TYR A 498 -12.49 48.19 4.70
N ALA A 499 -13.49 47.61 5.37
CA ALA A 499 -13.50 47.30 6.80
C ALA A 499 -14.41 46.05 6.91
N ASP A 500 -14.11 44.94 7.58
CA ASP A 500 -13.30 44.72 8.75
C ASP A 500 -12.95 43.21 8.77
N THR A 501 -11.69 42.86 8.53
CA THR A 501 -11.13 41.53 8.82
C THR A 501 -9.79 41.70 9.51
N SER A 502 -9.83 42.52 10.57
CA SER A 502 -8.75 42.67 11.52
C SER A 502 -8.63 41.40 12.35
N SER A 503 -7.60 40.60 12.10
CA SER A 503 -6.88 39.80 13.10
C SER A 503 -7.74 39.06 14.15
N ILE A 504 -8.28 37.90 13.80
CA ILE A 504 -8.60 36.88 14.84
C ILE A 504 -7.26 36.35 15.36
N LEU A 505 -6.68 37.06 16.33
CA LEU A 505 -5.73 36.47 17.28
C LEU A 505 -6.51 35.42 18.06
N ILE A 506 -6.22 34.15 17.80
CA ILE A 506 -6.77 33.04 18.60
C ILE A 506 -6.20 33.19 20.00
N SER A 507 -7.00 33.72 20.92
CA SER A 507 -6.70 33.71 22.35
C SER A 507 -6.94 32.29 22.88
N LEU A 508 -5.90 31.44 22.84
CA LEU A 508 -5.83 30.27 23.72
C LEU A 508 -5.76 30.81 25.14
N HIS A 509 -6.74 30.48 26.00
CA HIS A 509 -6.69 30.93 27.38
C HIS A 509 -5.55 30.23 28.15
N SER A 510 -5.07 30.94 29.16
CA SER A 510 -3.90 30.86 30.06
C SER A 510 -3.29 29.53 30.53
N THR A 511 -3.62 28.34 29.98
CA THR A 511 -3.10 27.06 30.51
C THR A 511 -2.62 26.12 29.43
N TYR A 512 -1.31 25.83 29.48
CA TYR A 512 -0.65 24.81 28.66
C TYR A 512 -0.41 23.56 29.51
N LEU A 513 -0.39 22.40 28.87
CA LEU A 513 -0.06 21.15 29.53
C LEU A 513 1.00 20.40 28.74
N SER A 514 1.99 19.87 29.46
CA SER A 514 2.92 18.87 28.94
C SER A 514 2.70 17.54 29.65
N ILE A 515 2.45 16.49 28.88
CA ILE A 515 2.33 15.12 29.34
C ILE A 515 3.60 14.37 28.94
N CYS A 516 4.22 13.76 29.95
CA CYS A 516 5.47 13.01 29.96
C CYS A 516 6.76 13.83 29.99
N LEU A 517 7.49 13.67 31.10
CA LEU A 517 8.75 14.29 31.46
C LEU A 517 9.91 13.28 31.32
N GLY A 518 9.91 12.54 30.21
CA GLY A 518 11.00 11.63 29.85
C GLY A 518 12.23 12.34 29.31
N VAL A 519 13.13 11.59 28.67
CA VAL A 519 14.41 12.10 28.13
C VAL A 519 14.25 13.31 27.20
N MET A 520 13.19 13.31 26.38
CA MET A 520 12.86 14.44 25.49
C MET A 520 11.88 15.41 26.15
N GLY A 521 10.83 14.89 26.80
CA GLY A 521 9.74 15.69 27.35
C GLY A 521 10.17 16.63 28.49
N TYR A 522 11.06 16.19 29.38
CA TYR A 522 11.55 17.00 30.49
C TYR A 522 12.25 18.30 30.02
N PRO A 523 13.30 18.25 29.16
CA PRO A 523 13.93 19.47 28.66
C PRO A 523 13.02 20.31 27.75
N MET A 524 12.08 19.68 27.02
CA MET A 524 11.06 20.41 26.26
C MET A 524 10.15 21.22 27.19
N ALA A 525 9.64 20.62 28.26
CA ALA A 525 8.79 21.28 29.25
C ALA A 525 9.52 22.41 29.99
N ILE A 526 10.82 22.27 30.28
CA ILE A 526 11.65 23.37 30.80
C ILE A 526 11.66 24.54 29.83
N ASN A 527 11.97 24.28 28.55
CA ASN A 527 12.05 25.32 27.54
C ASN A 527 10.71 26.03 27.34
N LEU A 528 9.61 25.28 27.38
CA LEU A 528 8.27 25.83 27.34
C LEU A 528 8.02 26.73 28.57
N ARG A 529 8.18 26.21 29.80
CA ARG A 529 7.89 26.96 31.04
C ARG A 529 8.73 28.22 31.20
N THR A 530 10.02 28.14 30.91
CA THR A 530 10.97 29.26 31.10
C THR A 530 10.73 30.40 30.13
N LYS A 531 10.16 30.13 28.95
CA LYS A 531 9.92 31.14 27.92
C LYS A 531 8.45 31.59 27.83
N LEU A 532 7.53 30.81 28.38
CA LEU A 532 6.14 31.24 28.58
C LEU A 532 6.06 32.33 29.65
N GLY A 533 5.21 33.33 29.41
CA GLY A 533 4.91 34.39 30.38
C GLY A 533 4.37 33.86 31.72
N PRO A 534 4.59 34.59 32.83
CA PRO A 534 4.20 34.16 34.18
C PRO A 534 2.68 34.02 34.37
N GLU A 535 1.87 34.62 33.51
CA GLU A 535 0.41 34.50 33.46
C GLU A 535 -0.07 33.13 32.99
N TYR A 536 0.78 32.39 32.28
CA TYR A 536 0.44 31.06 31.80
C TYR A 536 0.76 30.02 32.86
N LYS A 537 -0.18 29.13 33.14
CA LYS A 537 0.06 27.94 33.96
C LYS A 537 0.53 26.78 33.09
N LEU A 538 1.57 26.07 33.54
CA LEU A 538 1.97 24.79 32.95
C LEU A 538 1.49 23.65 33.85
N LEU A 539 0.62 22.81 33.32
CA LEU A 539 0.29 21.54 33.94
C LEU A 539 1.32 20.48 33.53
N ILE A 540 1.63 19.55 34.41
CA ILE A 540 2.54 18.41 34.15
C ILE A 540 1.91 17.09 34.59
N CYS A 541 2.18 16.03 33.84
CA CYS A 541 1.73 14.67 34.13
C CYS A 541 2.80 13.67 33.69
N ASP A 542 3.18 12.74 34.56
CA ASP A 542 4.10 11.64 34.25
C ASP A 542 3.81 10.46 35.19
N VAL A 543 4.17 9.26 34.77
CA VAL A 543 4.08 8.06 35.63
C VAL A 543 5.14 8.05 36.73
N SER A 544 6.23 8.80 36.55
CA SER A 544 7.33 8.95 37.50
C SER A 544 7.07 10.14 38.44
N SER A 545 6.75 9.83 39.70
CA SER A 545 6.67 10.83 40.78
C SER A 545 7.96 11.62 40.95
N ASP A 546 9.10 10.97 40.77
CA ASP A 546 10.42 11.60 40.93
C ASP A 546 10.66 12.64 39.85
N ALA A 547 10.24 12.37 38.61
CA ALA A 547 10.35 13.33 37.51
C ALA A 547 9.47 14.56 37.76
N LEU A 548 8.26 14.35 38.29
CA LEU A 548 7.32 15.43 38.64
C LEU A 548 7.88 16.34 39.73
N HIS A 549 8.29 15.77 40.88
CA HIS A 549 8.85 16.54 42.00
C HIS A 549 10.10 17.30 41.57
N LYS A 550 11.04 16.63 40.88
CA LYS A 550 12.25 17.26 40.38
C LYS A 550 11.95 18.45 39.47
N PHE A 551 10.97 18.31 38.57
CA PHE A 551 10.59 19.40 37.68
C PHE A 551 9.98 20.58 38.43
N GLN A 552 9.10 20.32 39.41
CA GLN A 552 8.50 21.38 40.23
C GLN A 552 9.56 22.14 41.03
N ASP A 553 10.47 21.43 41.69
CA ASP A 553 11.56 22.02 42.47
C ASP A 553 12.45 22.90 41.57
N GLU A 554 12.82 22.39 40.40
CA GLU A 554 13.67 23.11 39.44
C GLU A 554 12.97 24.37 38.88
N MET A 555 11.67 24.31 38.59
CA MET A 555 10.91 25.47 38.10
C MET A 555 10.65 26.51 39.20
N GLN A 556 10.47 26.07 40.44
CA GLN A 556 10.36 26.94 41.59
C GLN A 556 11.68 27.67 41.87
N GLU A 557 12.81 26.97 41.82
CA GLU A 557 14.14 27.56 41.98
C GLU A 557 14.43 28.60 40.89
N LYS A 558 14.08 28.28 39.64
CA LYS A 558 14.20 29.21 38.49
C LYS A 558 13.21 30.38 38.53
N LYS A 559 12.29 30.42 39.50
CA LYS A 559 11.24 31.45 39.66
C LYS A 559 10.43 31.68 38.38
N THR A 560 10.10 30.60 37.69
CA THR A 560 9.26 30.67 36.49
C THR A 560 7.77 30.80 36.86
N GLY A 561 6.89 30.91 35.86
CA GLY A 561 5.44 30.90 36.05
C GLY A 561 4.90 29.61 36.72
N PRO A 562 3.60 29.57 37.04
CA PRO A 562 3.01 28.51 37.85
C PRO A 562 3.07 27.13 37.19
N VAL A 563 3.39 26.11 38.00
CA VAL A 563 3.43 24.69 37.62
C VAL A 563 2.55 23.85 38.55
N GLU A 564 1.72 22.98 38.00
CA GLU A 564 0.79 22.13 38.76
C GLU A 564 0.77 20.71 38.21
N VAL A 565 0.69 19.71 39.09
CA VAL A 565 0.64 18.29 38.71
C VAL A 565 -0.82 17.87 38.52
N VAL A 566 -1.09 17.18 37.42
CA VAL A 566 -2.38 16.51 37.16
C VAL A 566 -2.18 15.00 37.08
N ALA A 567 -3.23 14.24 37.42
CA ALA A 567 -3.12 12.79 37.61
C ALA A 567 -2.98 12.00 36.30
N ASN A 568 -3.63 12.44 35.22
CA ASN A 568 -3.73 11.71 33.95
C ASN A 568 -4.21 12.64 32.82
N GLY A 569 -4.34 12.08 31.61
CA GLY A 569 -4.81 12.77 30.40
C GLY A 569 -6.25 13.31 30.49
N PHE A 570 -7.10 12.67 31.28
CA PHE A 570 -8.48 13.09 31.52
C PHE A 570 -8.55 14.42 32.30
N GLU A 571 -7.87 14.51 33.45
CA GLU A 571 -7.86 15.75 34.27
C GLU A 571 -7.13 16.89 33.56
N ALA A 572 -6.08 16.52 32.85
CA ALA A 572 -5.28 17.35 31.98
C ALA A 572 -6.11 18.21 30.99
N VAL A 573 -6.92 17.58 30.15
CA VAL A 573 -7.63 18.28 29.07
C VAL A 573 -8.84 19.09 29.57
N LYS A 574 -9.35 18.75 30.76
CA LYS A 574 -10.38 19.54 31.45
C LYS A 574 -9.85 20.92 31.83
N ALA A 575 -8.59 20.98 32.28
CA ALA A 575 -7.95 22.19 32.79
C ALA A 575 -7.15 22.97 31.73
N ALA A 576 -6.64 22.33 30.67
CA ALA A 576 -5.81 22.96 29.64
C ALA A 576 -6.50 23.08 28.28
N ASP A 577 -6.22 24.16 27.54
CA ASP A 577 -6.72 24.34 26.16
C ASP A 577 -5.76 23.75 25.11
N LEU A 578 -4.48 23.64 25.46
CA LEU A 578 -3.47 22.96 24.65
C LEU A 578 -2.80 21.85 25.47
N VAL A 579 -2.89 20.63 24.99
CA VAL A 579 -2.24 19.44 25.56
C VAL A 579 -1.14 18.97 24.61
N ILE A 580 0.09 18.90 25.11
CA ILE A 580 1.25 18.40 24.37
C ILE A 580 1.72 17.11 25.04
N THR A 581 1.76 16.00 24.30
CA THR A 581 2.27 14.72 24.77
C THR A 581 3.62 14.41 24.10
N MET A 582 4.51 13.74 24.85
CA MET A 582 5.79 13.25 24.35
C MET A 582 6.00 11.80 24.78
N LEU A 583 5.33 10.87 24.09
CA LEU A 583 5.17 9.49 24.55
C LEU A 583 6.17 8.51 23.89
N PRO A 584 6.53 7.40 24.58
CA PRO A 584 7.59 6.49 24.10
C PRO A 584 7.15 5.49 23.02
N GLY A 585 5.85 5.29 22.79
CA GLY A 585 5.35 4.33 21.80
C GLY A 585 3.84 4.11 21.88
N THR A 586 3.32 3.29 20.95
CA THR A 586 1.89 3.00 20.78
C THR A 586 1.11 2.70 22.06
N PRO A 587 1.54 1.79 22.97
CA PRO A 587 0.74 1.47 24.15
C PRO A 587 0.50 2.67 25.07
N ALA A 588 1.53 3.52 25.22
CA ALA A 588 1.41 4.73 26.03
C ALA A 588 0.50 5.78 25.36
N VAL A 589 0.60 5.93 24.04
CA VAL A 589 -0.27 6.83 23.27
C VAL A 589 -1.72 6.40 23.38
N GLN A 590 -2.02 5.12 23.15
CA GLN A 590 -3.38 4.59 23.26
C GLN A 590 -3.93 4.76 24.69
N ALA A 591 -3.15 4.46 25.73
CA ALA A 591 -3.58 4.65 27.11
C ALA A 591 -3.86 6.13 27.45
N VAL A 592 -2.97 7.05 27.04
CA VAL A 592 -3.12 8.47 27.36
C VAL A 592 -4.24 9.14 26.56
N TYR A 593 -4.47 8.73 25.31
CA TYR A 593 -5.49 9.36 24.47
C TYR A 593 -6.86 8.67 24.54
N LEU A 594 -6.88 7.34 24.46
CA LEU A 594 -8.07 6.55 24.14
C LEU A 594 -8.69 5.83 25.34
N ASP A 595 -8.01 5.76 26.49
CA ASP A 595 -8.57 5.10 27.67
C ASP A 595 -9.91 5.76 28.06
N PRO A 596 -10.99 4.97 28.23
CA PRO A 596 -12.33 5.51 28.43
C PRO A 596 -12.53 6.20 29.80
N SER A 597 -11.60 6.00 30.74
CA SER A 597 -11.71 6.51 32.12
C SER A 597 -10.67 7.58 32.46
N THR A 598 -9.46 7.45 31.94
CA THR A 598 -8.31 8.30 32.26
C THR A 598 -7.70 8.98 31.04
N GLY A 599 -8.21 8.70 29.84
CA GLY A 599 -7.71 9.21 28.58
C GLY A 599 -8.17 10.64 28.27
N ILE A 600 -7.39 11.32 27.42
CA ILE A 600 -7.67 12.69 26.95
C ILE A 600 -9.06 12.76 26.30
N LEU A 601 -9.43 11.84 25.40
CA LEU A 601 -10.71 11.94 24.70
C LEU A 601 -11.91 11.76 25.63
N ALA A 602 -11.79 10.92 26.67
CA ALA A 602 -12.80 10.82 27.72
C ALA A 602 -12.93 12.12 28.53
N GLY A 603 -11.80 12.76 28.85
CA GLY A 603 -11.78 14.04 29.55
C GLY A 603 -12.40 15.18 28.74
N VAL A 604 -12.24 15.18 27.40
CA VAL A 604 -12.91 16.17 26.53
C VAL A 604 -14.43 16.01 26.60
N LYS A 605 -14.93 14.77 26.54
CA LYS A 605 -16.38 14.48 26.61
C LYS A 605 -16.96 14.93 27.95
N ASP A 606 -16.28 14.63 29.05
CA ASP A 606 -16.68 15.09 30.38
C ASP A 606 -16.67 16.63 30.50
N ALA A 607 -15.59 17.27 30.04
CA ALA A 607 -15.49 18.73 30.04
C ALA A 607 -16.62 19.40 29.24
N ALA A 608 -16.98 18.84 28.09
CA ALA A 608 -18.05 19.35 27.24
C ALA A 608 -19.43 19.15 27.87
N ALA A 609 -19.67 18.01 28.54
CA ALA A 609 -20.91 17.76 29.26
C ALA A 609 -21.08 18.70 30.46
N ALA A 610 -20.00 19.00 31.19
CA ALA A 610 -20.02 19.87 32.36
C ALA A 610 -20.14 21.37 32.03
N ALA A 611 -19.77 21.78 30.81
CA ALA A 611 -19.71 23.18 30.39
C ALA A 611 -20.41 23.41 29.04
N ALA A 612 -21.62 22.88 28.90
CA ALA A 612 -22.42 22.91 27.66
C ALA A 612 -22.62 24.33 27.11
N ASP A 613 -22.71 25.35 27.98
CA ASP A 613 -22.96 26.76 27.61
C ASP A 613 -21.69 27.61 27.43
N SER A 614 -20.50 27.02 27.55
CA SER A 614 -19.22 27.74 27.42
C SER A 614 -18.41 27.19 26.25
N PRO A 615 -18.42 27.83 25.07
CA PRO A 615 -17.66 27.36 23.92
C PRO A 615 -16.16 27.32 24.24
N ARG A 616 -15.51 26.19 23.95
CA ARG A 616 -14.07 26.00 24.17
C ARG A 616 -13.37 25.45 22.94
N ARG A 617 -12.13 25.88 22.75
CA ARG A 617 -11.21 25.34 21.74
C ARG A 617 -10.13 24.51 22.42
N LYS A 618 -10.05 23.24 22.06
CA LYS A 618 -9.06 22.28 22.56
C LYS A 618 -8.15 21.84 21.42
N ILE A 619 -6.84 21.93 21.63
CA ILE A 619 -5.83 21.37 20.75
C ILE A 619 -5.08 20.30 21.54
N ILE A 620 -4.97 19.10 20.96
CA ILE A 620 -4.24 17.97 21.53
C ILE A 620 -3.14 17.57 20.54
N MET A 621 -1.91 17.42 20.99
CA MET A 621 -0.75 17.31 20.11
C MET A 621 0.23 16.24 20.56
N GLU A 622 0.54 15.28 19.68
CA GLU A 622 1.54 14.23 19.94
C GLU A 622 2.88 14.57 19.27
N CYS A 623 3.94 14.67 20.08
CA CYS A 623 5.29 15.01 19.64
C CYS A 623 6.26 13.81 19.60
N GLY A 624 5.80 12.62 20.02
CA GLY A 624 6.54 11.37 19.99
C GLY A 624 6.82 10.86 18.58
N THR A 625 7.85 10.04 18.43
CA THR A 625 8.05 9.26 17.21
C THR A 625 7.24 7.97 17.34
N ILE A 626 6.00 8.02 16.84
CA ILE A 626 4.98 6.98 16.97
C ILE A 626 4.66 6.41 15.58
N GLU A 627 4.22 5.16 15.53
CA GLU A 627 3.77 4.47 14.33
C GLU A 627 2.61 5.24 13.68
N THR A 628 2.67 5.47 12.35
CA THR A 628 1.66 6.28 11.64
C THR A 628 0.24 5.75 11.82
N ALA A 629 0.06 4.43 11.88
CA ALA A 629 -1.24 3.81 12.12
C ALA A 629 -1.87 4.25 13.46
N THR A 630 -1.09 4.31 14.55
CA THR A 630 -1.57 4.77 15.86
C THR A 630 -1.91 6.26 15.85
N ILE A 631 -1.12 7.09 15.16
CA ILE A 631 -1.43 8.52 15.00
C ILE A 631 -2.75 8.71 14.24
N LEU A 632 -2.99 7.94 13.18
CA LEU A 632 -4.24 7.97 12.42
C LEU A 632 -5.42 7.42 13.23
N GLU A 633 -5.22 6.42 14.08
CA GLU A 633 -6.23 5.92 15.02
C GLU A 633 -6.67 7.02 15.99
N VAL A 634 -5.72 7.69 16.66
CA VAL A 634 -6.01 8.82 17.57
C VAL A 634 -6.68 9.97 16.82
N ALA A 635 -6.24 10.27 15.60
CA ALA A 635 -6.85 11.30 14.77
C ALA A 635 -8.32 11.00 14.44
N ARG A 636 -8.64 9.75 14.07
CA ARG A 636 -10.02 9.31 13.82
C ARG A 636 -10.88 9.41 15.08
N ALA A 637 -10.41 8.86 16.19
CA ALA A 637 -11.12 8.94 17.47
C ALA A 637 -11.34 10.40 17.95
N THR A 638 -10.39 11.28 17.65
CA THR A 638 -10.53 12.72 17.90
C THR A 638 -11.64 13.33 17.04
N LYS A 639 -11.68 13.01 15.73
CA LYS A 639 -12.72 13.49 14.82
C LYS A 639 -14.12 13.01 15.24
N ASP A 640 -14.23 11.75 15.64
CA ASP A 640 -15.48 11.18 16.16
C ASP A 640 -15.90 11.83 17.48
N THR A 641 -14.94 12.15 18.34
CA THR A 641 -15.23 12.88 19.58
C THR A 641 -15.66 14.31 19.28
N ALA A 642 -14.99 14.99 18.34
CA ALA A 642 -15.27 16.36 17.94
C ALA A 642 -16.67 16.52 17.33
N SER A 643 -17.12 15.56 16.50
CA SER A 643 -18.45 15.60 15.87
C SER A 643 -19.60 15.41 16.86
N ALA A 644 -19.32 14.81 18.04
CA ALA A 644 -20.29 14.61 19.10
C ALA A 644 -20.36 15.76 20.13
N LEU A 645 -19.51 16.79 20.01
CA LEU A 645 -19.51 17.92 20.94
C LEU A 645 -20.65 18.91 20.63
N SER A 646 -21.11 19.63 21.66
CA SER A 646 -22.14 20.66 21.52
C SER A 646 -21.67 21.84 20.66
N SER A 647 -22.63 22.57 20.08
CA SER A 647 -22.37 23.73 19.23
C SER A 647 -21.48 24.77 19.96
N GLY A 648 -20.30 25.04 19.42
CA GLY A 648 -19.33 26.00 19.97
C GLY A 648 -18.05 25.37 20.54
N TRP A 649 -18.02 24.06 20.73
CA TRP A 649 -16.78 23.34 21.05
C TRP A 649 -15.99 22.99 19.78
N THR A 650 -14.67 23.09 19.86
CA THR A 650 -13.75 22.63 18.81
C THR A 650 -12.66 21.78 19.41
N LEU A 651 -12.40 20.62 18.82
CA LEU A 651 -11.33 19.72 19.20
C LEU A 651 -10.46 19.46 17.96
N THR A 652 -9.16 19.67 18.09
CA THR A 652 -8.20 19.48 16.99
C THR A 652 -7.03 18.63 17.46
N PHE A 653 -6.72 17.59 16.68
CA PHE A 653 -5.52 16.79 16.87
C PHE A 653 -4.41 17.20 15.90
N VAL A 654 -3.19 17.16 16.39
CA VAL A 654 -1.98 17.58 15.69
C VAL A 654 -0.88 16.54 15.93
N ASP A 655 -0.26 16.03 14.88
CA ASP A 655 0.97 15.26 15.01
C ASP A 655 2.17 16.17 14.74
N ALA A 656 3.09 16.25 15.69
CA ALA A 656 4.23 17.16 15.65
C ALA A 656 5.54 16.49 16.11
N PRO A 657 5.94 15.34 15.54
CA PRO A 657 7.17 14.66 15.92
C PRO A 657 8.42 15.53 15.80
N VAL A 658 9.39 15.23 16.67
CA VAL A 658 10.62 16.03 16.82
C VAL A 658 11.88 15.39 16.22
N SER A 659 12.83 16.24 15.84
CA SER A 659 14.21 15.87 15.52
C SER A 659 15.22 16.78 16.24
N GLY A 660 16.42 16.26 16.56
CA GLY A 660 17.48 17.01 17.26
C GLY A 660 18.03 16.36 18.55
N GLY A 661 17.37 15.30 19.03
CA GLY A 661 17.81 14.53 20.21
C GLY A 661 17.77 15.32 21.54
N PRO A 662 18.24 14.72 22.64
CA PRO A 662 18.12 15.32 23.99
C PRO A 662 18.88 16.64 24.11
N MET A 663 20.04 16.76 23.46
CA MET A 663 20.82 18.01 23.42
C MET A 663 20.07 19.15 22.72
N GLY A 664 19.41 18.86 21.59
CA GLY A 664 18.57 19.83 20.89
C GLY A 664 17.34 20.22 21.71
N ALA A 665 16.75 19.27 22.43
CA ALA A 665 15.63 19.51 23.34
C ALA A 665 16.03 20.42 24.50
N GLN A 666 17.22 20.22 25.10
CA GLN A 666 17.73 21.09 26.16
C GLN A 666 18.05 22.49 25.64
N ALA A 667 18.65 22.58 24.45
CA ALA A 667 18.99 23.87 23.82
C ALA A 667 17.78 24.63 23.26
N GLY A 668 16.60 24.01 23.18
CA GLY A 668 15.42 24.60 22.54
C GLY A 668 15.60 24.79 21.03
N THR A 669 16.33 23.89 20.37
CA THR A 669 16.69 23.99 18.95
C THR A 669 16.12 22.85 18.09
N LEU A 670 15.12 22.14 18.63
CA LEU A 670 14.44 21.06 17.92
C LEU A 670 13.84 21.52 16.59
N THR A 671 13.75 20.55 15.69
CA THR A 671 12.95 20.61 14.47
C THR A 671 11.63 19.91 14.71
N PHE A 672 10.52 20.53 14.30
CA PHE A 672 9.18 19.96 14.39
C PHE A 672 8.60 19.75 12.98
N MET A 673 8.00 18.59 12.75
CA MET A 673 7.30 18.22 11.51
C MET A 673 5.82 18.13 11.84
N VAL A 674 5.01 19.11 11.43
CA VAL A 674 3.64 19.30 11.93
C VAL A 674 2.62 18.92 10.87
N GLY A 675 1.74 17.98 11.20
CA GLY A 675 0.51 17.68 10.46
C GLY A 675 -0.71 18.31 11.12
N VAL A 676 -1.55 19.00 10.34
CA VAL A 676 -2.83 19.59 10.80
C VAL A 676 -3.90 19.37 9.74
N ASP A 677 -5.17 19.28 10.14
CA ASP A 677 -6.26 19.24 9.16
C ASP A 677 -6.31 20.53 8.29
N SER A 678 -6.66 20.39 7.02
CA SER A 678 -6.75 21.49 6.03
C SER A 678 -5.42 22.23 5.83
N ALA A 679 -4.33 21.49 5.70
CA ALA A 679 -2.97 22.00 5.59
C ALA A 679 -2.69 22.72 4.25
N SER A 680 -3.53 22.52 3.24
CA SER A 680 -3.42 23.20 1.94
C SER A 680 -3.65 24.72 2.00
N ASN A 681 -4.12 25.24 3.13
CA ASN A 681 -4.32 26.67 3.33
C ASN A 681 -3.06 27.35 3.89
N ALA A 682 -2.45 28.25 3.10
CA ALA A 682 -1.25 29.02 3.48
C ALA A 682 -1.41 29.83 4.78
N ASN A 683 -2.65 30.10 5.21
CA ASN A 683 -2.98 30.76 6.48
C ASN A 683 -3.72 29.83 7.44
N ASN A 684 -3.28 28.58 7.57
CA ASN A 684 -3.86 27.65 8.55
C ASN A 684 -3.65 28.18 9.99
N HIS A 685 -4.75 28.61 10.61
CA HIS A 685 -4.73 29.21 11.93
C HIS A 685 -4.27 28.25 13.03
N THR A 686 -4.58 26.96 12.93
CA THR A 686 -4.12 25.93 13.88
C THR A 686 -2.61 25.79 13.81
N PHE A 687 -2.05 25.68 12.60
CA PHE A 687 -0.59 25.62 12.43
C PHE A 687 0.09 26.85 13.01
N ASN A 688 -0.42 28.06 12.77
CA ASN A 688 0.15 29.28 13.32
C ASN A 688 0.14 29.30 14.86
N ALA A 689 -0.96 28.87 15.48
CA ALA A 689 -1.06 28.77 16.94
C ALA A 689 -0.06 27.74 17.50
N VAL A 690 -0.02 26.54 16.90
CA VAL A 690 0.90 25.48 17.28
C VAL A 690 2.36 25.91 17.10
N LYS A 691 2.71 26.52 15.97
CA LYS A 691 4.05 27.01 15.66
C LYS A 691 4.54 28.04 16.67
N SER A 692 3.67 28.93 17.12
CA SER A 692 4.00 29.89 18.20
C SER A 692 4.44 29.18 19.47
N VAL A 693 3.70 28.13 19.88
CA VAL A 693 4.02 27.36 21.08
C VAL A 693 5.29 26.52 20.88
N LEU A 694 5.39 25.81 19.76
CA LEU A 694 6.55 24.96 19.45
C LEU A 694 7.87 25.75 19.32
N SER A 695 7.80 27.05 18.99
CA SER A 695 8.98 27.94 18.91
C SER A 695 9.65 28.19 20.27
N HIS A 696 9.00 27.85 21.39
CA HIS A 696 9.67 27.86 22.70
C HIS A 696 10.64 26.67 22.85
N MET A 697 10.38 25.56 22.16
CA MET A 697 11.11 24.29 22.28
C MET A 697 12.00 23.99 21.06
N GLY A 698 11.80 24.72 19.96
CA GLY A 698 12.54 24.56 18.72
C GLY A 698 12.80 25.88 18.01
N LYS A 699 13.56 25.83 16.91
CA LYS A 699 13.80 27.01 16.09
C LYS A 699 12.58 27.29 15.22
N ALA A 700 12.09 28.53 15.20
CA ALA A 700 10.87 28.90 14.48
C ALA A 700 10.94 28.61 12.98
N GLU A 701 12.12 28.74 12.38
CA GLU A 701 12.42 28.40 10.99
C GLU A 701 12.43 26.89 10.71
N ASN A 702 12.60 26.06 11.75
CA ASN A 702 12.63 24.59 11.66
C ASN A 702 11.32 23.94 12.13
N ILE A 703 10.22 24.70 12.11
CA ILE A 703 8.87 24.18 12.34
C ILE A 703 8.16 24.15 11.00
N PHE A 704 8.03 22.94 10.45
CA PHE A 704 7.54 22.68 9.10
C PHE A 704 6.07 22.27 9.15
N LEU A 705 5.24 22.87 8.28
CA LEU A 705 3.91 22.34 7.98
C LEU A 705 4.08 21.24 6.93
N CYS A 706 3.88 19.99 7.35
CA CYS A 706 4.18 18.81 6.54
C CYS A 706 2.99 18.33 5.70
N GLY A 707 1.77 18.72 6.05
CA GLY A 707 0.55 18.31 5.37
C GLY A 707 -0.58 18.03 6.35
N GLU A 708 -1.54 17.21 5.90
CA GLU A 708 -2.65 16.74 6.74
C GLU A 708 -2.13 15.93 7.94
N VAL A 709 -2.99 15.71 8.93
CA VAL A 709 -2.66 14.87 10.10
C VAL A 709 -2.12 13.51 9.66
N GLY A 710 -1.00 13.10 10.26
CA GLY A 710 -0.21 11.91 9.91
C GLY A 710 0.98 12.22 9.01
N ALA A 711 0.99 13.35 8.30
CA ALA A 711 2.11 13.75 7.45
C ALA A 711 3.35 14.11 8.27
N GLY A 712 3.21 14.76 9.43
CA GLY A 712 4.34 15.09 10.30
C GLY A 712 5.10 13.83 10.73
N THR A 713 4.34 12.83 11.16
CA THR A 713 4.79 11.47 11.52
C THR A 713 5.46 10.77 10.34
N ALA A 714 4.85 10.79 9.16
CA ALA A 714 5.44 10.22 7.96
C ALA A 714 6.79 10.87 7.60
N PHE A 715 6.88 12.20 7.62
CA PHE A 715 8.14 12.92 7.37
C PHE A 715 9.23 12.49 8.35
N LYS A 716 8.90 12.38 9.64
CA LYS A 716 9.86 11.95 10.66
C LYS A 716 10.35 10.52 10.41
N ILE A 717 9.43 9.59 10.17
CA ILE A 717 9.74 8.17 9.97
C ILE A 717 10.60 8.01 8.71
N ILE A 718 10.23 8.64 7.60
CA ILE A 718 11.00 8.58 6.34
C ILE A 718 12.42 9.13 6.51
N ASN A 719 12.58 10.26 7.21
CA ASN A 719 13.90 10.81 7.51
C ASN A 719 14.75 9.83 8.33
N ASN A 720 14.17 9.23 9.37
CA ASN A 720 14.88 8.27 10.21
C ASN A 720 15.21 6.97 9.47
N TYR A 721 14.30 6.48 8.64
CA TYR A 721 14.48 5.34 7.74
C TYR A 721 15.71 5.54 6.83
N LEU A 722 15.81 6.71 6.17
CA LEU A 722 16.96 7.05 5.33
C LEU A 722 18.26 7.15 6.15
N SER A 723 18.18 7.73 7.36
CA SER A 723 19.33 7.84 8.27
C SER A 723 19.85 6.47 8.72
N ALA A 724 18.97 5.50 8.95
CA ALA A 724 19.35 4.13 9.31
C ALA A 724 20.07 3.42 8.15
N ILE A 725 19.50 3.48 6.93
CA ILE A 725 20.11 2.89 5.72
C ILE A 725 21.49 3.48 5.45
N THR A 726 21.59 4.81 5.48
CA THR A 726 22.89 5.48 5.25
C THR A 726 23.90 5.21 6.37
N SER A 727 23.45 4.90 7.59
CA SER A 727 24.36 4.48 8.67
C SER A 727 25.03 3.15 8.35
N LEU A 728 24.28 2.16 7.87
CA LEU A 728 24.84 0.87 7.47
C LEU A 728 25.73 1.03 6.22
N ALA A 729 25.21 1.67 5.17
CA ALA A 729 25.95 1.84 3.91
C ALA A 729 27.27 2.60 4.08
N ALA A 730 27.29 3.68 4.88
CA ALA A 730 28.52 4.41 5.19
C ALA A 730 29.51 3.54 5.99
N SER A 731 29.00 2.73 6.92
CA SER A 731 29.83 1.81 7.71
C SER A 731 30.46 0.73 6.83
N GLU A 732 29.72 0.16 5.87
CA GLU A 732 30.24 -0.79 4.89
C GLU A 732 31.33 -0.18 4.01
N ALA A 733 31.04 0.98 3.41
CA ALA A 733 31.99 1.66 2.51
C ALA A 733 33.32 1.99 3.22
N LEU A 734 33.24 2.53 4.44
CA LEU A 734 34.43 2.86 5.21
C LEU A 734 35.16 1.61 5.73
N ASN A 735 34.44 0.54 6.07
CA ASN A 735 35.04 -0.74 6.43
C ASN A 735 35.81 -1.37 5.24
N ILE A 736 35.25 -1.31 4.03
CA ILE A 736 35.95 -1.74 2.80
C ILE A 736 37.25 -0.95 2.63
N GLY A 737 37.18 0.38 2.76
CA GLY A 737 38.35 1.24 2.64
C GLY A 737 39.46 0.89 3.64
N VAL A 738 39.10 0.71 4.91
CA VAL A 738 40.04 0.30 5.97
C VAL A 738 40.62 -1.09 5.69
N LYS A 739 39.81 -2.07 5.25
CA LYS A 739 40.30 -3.41 4.91
C LYS A 739 41.18 -3.44 3.65
N MET A 740 41.03 -2.46 2.76
CA MET A 740 41.94 -2.22 1.63
C MET A 740 43.23 -1.46 2.02
N GLY A 741 43.40 -1.10 3.29
CA GLY A 741 44.58 -0.36 3.77
C GLY A 741 44.57 1.13 3.45
N LEU A 742 43.41 1.71 3.12
CA LEU A 742 43.28 3.15 2.89
C LEU A 742 43.24 3.91 4.21
N ASP A 743 43.71 5.17 4.20
CA ASP A 743 43.52 6.09 5.32
C ASP A 743 42.02 6.48 5.43
N PRO A 744 41.33 6.12 6.52
CA PRO A 744 39.91 6.39 6.68
C PRO A 744 39.58 7.89 6.79
N LYS A 745 40.52 8.75 7.22
CA LYS A 745 40.32 10.21 7.24
C LYS A 745 40.31 10.76 5.83
N LEU A 746 41.35 10.47 5.06
CA LEU A 746 41.42 10.89 3.65
C LEU A 746 40.25 10.34 2.84
N LEU A 747 39.87 9.07 3.03
CA LEU A 747 38.70 8.48 2.36
C LEU A 747 37.41 9.23 2.73
N THR A 748 37.22 9.57 4.01
CA THR A 748 36.07 10.36 4.48
C THR A 748 36.05 11.75 3.85
N ASP A 749 37.18 12.44 3.73
CA ASP A 749 37.27 13.77 3.11
C ASP A 749 36.89 13.73 1.62
N VAL A 750 37.36 12.71 0.90
CA VAL A 750 37.00 12.49 -0.51
C VAL A 750 35.50 12.20 -0.64
N ILE A 751 34.93 11.31 0.19
CA ILE A 751 33.49 11.00 0.17
C ILE A 751 32.66 12.25 0.45
N ASN A 752 33.03 13.05 1.44
CA ASN A 752 32.27 14.23 1.87
C ASN A 752 32.30 15.40 0.88
N THR A 753 33.18 15.35 -0.13
CA THR A 753 33.22 16.30 -1.25
C THR A 753 32.70 15.71 -2.56
N SER A 754 32.21 14.47 -2.53
CA SER A 754 31.77 13.70 -3.70
C SER A 754 30.31 13.22 -3.57
N GLY A 755 29.80 12.54 -4.59
CA GLY A 755 28.42 12.02 -4.62
C GLY A 755 28.09 10.92 -3.59
N GLY A 756 29.10 10.40 -2.87
CA GLY A 756 28.89 9.45 -1.77
C GLY A 756 28.55 10.11 -0.43
N GLN A 757 28.58 11.44 -0.34
CA GLN A 757 28.34 12.18 0.90
C GLN A 757 26.95 11.88 1.49
N CYS A 758 26.91 11.64 2.79
CA CYS A 758 25.67 11.64 3.57
C CYS A 758 25.87 12.28 4.95
N TRP A 759 24.80 12.44 5.72
CA TRP A 759 24.90 13.01 7.08
C TRP A 759 25.84 12.18 7.98
N VAL A 760 25.83 10.86 7.84
CA VAL A 760 26.64 9.96 8.66
C VAL A 760 28.13 10.18 8.41
N THR A 761 28.59 10.23 7.16
CA THR A 761 30.01 10.45 6.84
C THR A 761 30.50 11.85 7.21
N SER A 762 29.61 12.83 7.24
CA SER A 762 29.96 14.25 7.42
C SER A 762 29.78 14.79 8.85
N LYS A 763 28.88 14.21 9.64
CA LYS A 763 28.52 14.71 10.97
C LYS A 763 28.59 13.67 12.08
N SER A 764 28.57 12.38 11.74
CA SER A 764 28.54 11.30 12.74
C SER A 764 29.32 10.07 12.25
N ASN A 765 30.56 10.27 11.81
CA ASN A 765 31.35 9.23 11.14
C ASN A 765 31.46 7.95 12.00
N PRO A 766 31.21 6.75 11.44
CA PRO A 766 31.15 5.53 12.22
C PRO A 766 32.53 4.94 12.57
N VAL A 767 33.62 5.44 11.97
CA VAL A 767 34.98 4.91 12.19
C VAL A 767 35.64 5.63 13.38
N PRO A 768 36.13 4.90 14.40
CA PRO A 768 36.84 5.50 15.52
C PRO A 768 38.05 6.32 15.08
N GLY A 769 38.21 7.53 15.63
CA GLY A 769 39.38 8.39 15.39
C GLY A 769 39.33 9.21 14.10
N VAL A 770 38.29 9.09 13.27
CA VAL A 770 38.12 9.93 12.06
C VAL A 770 37.57 11.30 12.40
N GLN A 771 36.53 11.37 13.24
CA GLN A 771 35.88 12.62 13.63
C GLN A 771 35.86 12.74 15.16
N ASP A 772 36.12 13.93 15.69
CA ASP A 772 36.02 14.20 17.12
C ASP A 772 34.56 14.39 17.56
N ASN A 773 34.29 14.16 18.85
CA ASN A 773 33.00 14.42 19.50
C ASN A 773 31.78 13.65 18.93
N VAL A 774 32.01 12.55 18.21
CA VAL A 774 30.98 11.62 17.75
C VAL A 774 31.00 10.31 18.56
N PRO A 775 29.91 9.51 18.56
CA PRO A 775 29.86 8.27 19.33
C PRO A 775 31.02 7.31 19.06
N SER A 776 31.47 7.16 17.80
CA SER A 776 32.57 6.27 17.42
C SER A 776 33.90 6.59 18.13
N SER A 777 34.11 7.85 18.52
CA SER A 777 35.30 8.31 19.25
C SER A 777 35.21 8.14 20.78
N ARG A 778 34.10 7.60 21.28
CA ARG A 778 33.87 7.29 22.71
C ARG A 778 33.26 5.91 22.91
N ASN A 779 33.78 4.92 22.18
CA ASN A 779 33.32 3.52 22.22
C ASN A 779 31.80 3.34 22.02
N TYR A 780 31.22 4.18 21.15
CA TYR A 780 29.80 4.21 20.80
C TYR A 780 28.86 4.43 21.99
N GLU A 781 29.36 5.07 23.06
CA GLU A 781 28.53 5.44 24.21
C GLU A 781 27.61 6.62 23.91
N GLY A 782 26.38 6.52 24.41
CA GLY A 782 25.31 7.49 24.17
C GLY A 782 24.81 7.48 22.73
N GLY A 783 24.42 8.65 22.22
CA GLY A 783 23.94 8.78 20.84
C GLY A 783 22.56 8.16 20.60
N PHE A 784 22.32 7.68 19.38
CA PHE A 784 21.07 7.06 18.98
C PHE A 784 21.23 5.54 18.97
N ARG A 785 20.69 4.91 20.02
CA ARG A 785 20.85 3.49 20.32
C ARG A 785 20.51 2.56 19.16
N ILE A 786 21.24 1.45 19.03
CA ILE A 786 21.04 0.47 17.97
C ILE A 786 19.62 -0.12 17.96
N GLU A 787 19.02 -0.35 19.14
CA GLU A 787 17.66 -0.89 19.24
C GLU A 787 16.61 0.13 18.77
N LEU A 788 16.86 1.42 19.04
CA LEU A 788 15.99 2.49 18.55
C LEU A 788 16.14 2.66 17.04
N CYS A 789 17.35 2.50 16.50
CA CYS A 789 17.60 2.52 15.06
C CYS A 789 16.88 1.39 14.34
N LYS A 790 16.95 0.17 14.89
CA LYS A 790 16.17 -0.98 14.43
C LYS A 790 14.67 -0.68 14.45
N LYS A 791 14.15 -0.13 15.55
CA LYS A 791 12.73 0.22 15.68
C LYS A 791 12.30 1.20 14.59
N VAL A 792 12.98 2.33 14.42
CA VAL A 792 12.56 3.35 13.44
C VAL A 792 12.71 2.89 11.99
N LEU A 793 13.66 1.99 11.70
CA LEU A 793 13.76 1.36 10.39
C LEU A 793 12.54 0.46 10.13
N GLY A 794 12.15 -0.36 11.11
CA GLY A 794 10.93 -1.18 11.03
C GLY A 794 9.66 -0.33 10.87
N MET A 795 9.55 0.79 11.57
CA MET A 795 8.46 1.76 11.38
C MET A 795 8.43 2.31 9.95
N GLY A 796 9.61 2.55 9.35
CA GLY A 796 9.72 2.99 7.96
C GLY A 796 9.27 1.93 6.95
N SER A 797 9.64 0.66 7.18
CA SER A 797 9.15 -0.46 6.36
C SER A 797 7.64 -0.61 6.45
N GLN A 798 7.08 -0.57 7.66
CA GLN A 798 5.62 -0.64 7.85
C GLN A 798 4.89 0.54 7.18
N LEU A 799 5.44 1.75 7.30
CA LEU A 799 4.90 2.92 6.61
C LEU A 799 4.94 2.74 5.08
N ALA A 800 6.03 2.18 4.55
CA ALA A 800 6.15 1.90 3.12
C ALA A 800 5.11 0.88 2.65
N GLU A 801 4.91 -0.21 3.41
CA GLU A 801 3.86 -1.20 3.15
C GLU A 801 2.46 -0.56 3.17
N MET A 802 2.15 0.24 4.20
CA MET A 802 0.87 0.92 4.37
C MET A 802 0.50 1.83 3.18
N VAL A 803 1.49 2.39 2.48
CA VAL A 803 1.25 3.28 1.32
C VAL A 803 1.56 2.63 -0.02
N GLY A 804 1.89 1.33 -0.04
CA GLY A 804 2.27 0.60 -1.26
C GLY A 804 3.61 1.05 -1.88
N ALA A 805 4.50 1.68 -1.10
CA ALA A 805 5.83 2.08 -1.55
C ALA A 805 6.77 0.88 -1.56
N ARG A 806 7.39 0.61 -2.71
CA ARG A 806 8.38 -0.45 -2.85
C ARG A 806 9.70 -0.05 -2.18
N THR A 807 10.17 -0.88 -1.26
CA THR A 807 11.48 -0.77 -0.62
C THR A 807 12.38 -1.96 -1.03
N ILE A 808 13.69 -1.70 -1.09
CA ILE A 808 14.71 -2.70 -1.46
C ILE A 808 15.77 -2.81 -0.36
N LEU A 809 16.21 -1.67 0.16
CA LEU A 809 17.33 -1.59 1.10
C LEU A 809 16.92 -1.87 2.54
N ASP A 810 15.64 -1.76 2.87
CA ASP A 810 15.16 -1.84 4.24
C ASP A 810 15.27 -3.25 4.84
N LYS A 811 14.80 -4.28 4.14
CA LYS A 811 14.87 -5.67 4.59
C LYS A 811 16.30 -6.12 4.91
N PRO A 812 17.30 -5.98 4.01
CA PRO A 812 18.68 -6.35 4.34
C PRO A 812 19.28 -5.45 5.42
N THR A 813 18.94 -4.16 5.45
CA THR A 813 19.41 -3.24 6.51
C THR A 813 18.84 -3.63 7.87
N LEU A 814 17.58 -4.04 7.93
CA LEU A 814 16.91 -4.47 9.16
C LEU A 814 17.53 -5.76 9.69
N ALA A 815 17.80 -6.73 8.82
CA ALA A 815 18.48 -7.97 9.19
C ALA A 815 19.88 -7.70 9.79
N ALA A 816 20.65 -6.78 9.18
CA ALA A 816 21.96 -6.39 9.71
C ALA A 816 21.85 -5.71 11.09
N PHE A 817 20.90 -4.79 11.28
CA PHE A 817 20.68 -4.18 12.60
C PHE A 817 20.12 -5.16 13.63
N GLU A 818 19.31 -6.15 13.23
CA GLU A 818 18.84 -7.24 14.09
C GLU A 818 20.01 -8.10 14.59
N GLU A 819 20.87 -8.54 13.69
CA GLU A 819 22.05 -9.31 14.04
C GLU A 819 23.00 -8.52 14.93
N ALA A 820 23.33 -7.28 14.55
CA ALA A 820 24.22 -6.43 15.33
C ALA A 820 23.64 -6.07 16.71
N ALA A 821 22.33 -5.85 16.83
CA ALA A 821 21.69 -5.55 18.11
C ALA A 821 21.54 -6.79 19.02
N ALA A 822 21.50 -7.99 18.44
CA ALA A 822 21.48 -9.24 19.20
C ALA A 822 22.82 -9.58 19.84
N ASP A 823 23.93 -9.04 19.32
CA ASP A 823 25.25 -9.21 19.90
C ASP A 823 25.38 -8.43 21.22
N PRO A 824 25.61 -9.11 22.36
CA PRO A 824 25.72 -8.46 23.68
C PRO A 824 26.82 -7.40 23.76
N ARG A 825 27.84 -7.44 22.89
CA ARG A 825 28.92 -6.45 22.84
C ARG A 825 28.44 -5.07 22.38
N TYR A 826 27.36 -5.03 21.61
CA TYR A 826 26.85 -3.81 20.96
C TYR A 826 25.50 -3.34 21.51
N ALA A 827 24.87 -4.14 22.38
CA ALA A 827 23.63 -3.77 23.06
C ALA A 827 23.78 -2.41 23.79
N GLY A 828 22.77 -1.55 23.63
CA GLY A 828 22.72 -0.21 24.24
C GLY A 828 23.64 0.85 23.62
N LYS A 829 24.52 0.49 22.68
CA LYS A 829 25.44 1.41 22.02
C LYS A 829 24.74 2.23 20.93
N ASP A 830 25.36 3.33 20.52
CA ASP A 830 24.96 4.09 19.33
C ASP A 830 24.94 3.18 18.08
N ALA A 831 23.92 3.31 17.22
CA ALA A 831 23.73 2.40 16.10
C ALA A 831 24.85 2.42 15.05
N ARG A 832 25.72 3.44 15.02
CA ARG A 832 26.94 3.41 14.20
C ARG A 832 27.94 2.35 14.66
N VAL A 833 27.72 1.70 15.81
CA VAL A 833 28.46 0.51 16.26
C VAL A 833 28.34 -0.66 15.27
N VAL A 834 27.37 -0.63 14.35
CA VAL A 834 27.27 -1.58 13.24
C VAL A 834 28.56 -1.64 12.41
N TYR A 835 29.36 -0.57 12.37
CA TYR A 835 30.72 -0.60 11.82
C TYR A 835 31.64 -1.60 12.52
N LYS A 836 31.64 -1.63 13.86
CA LYS A 836 32.41 -2.63 14.63
C LYS A 836 31.92 -4.03 14.33
N TRP A 837 30.61 -4.25 14.32
CA TRP A 837 30.04 -5.55 13.94
C TRP A 837 30.52 -6.00 12.54
N LEU A 838 30.51 -5.12 11.53
CA LEU A 838 31.03 -5.38 10.17
C LEU A 838 32.55 -5.59 10.11
N ASN A 839 33.30 -4.95 11.01
CA ASN A 839 34.76 -5.01 11.03
C ASN A 839 35.26 -6.27 11.75
N GLU A 840 34.66 -6.57 12.90
CA GLU A 840 34.99 -7.66 13.83
C GLU A 840 34.37 -9.01 13.44
N SER A 841 33.39 -9.02 12.54
CA SER A 841 32.88 -10.27 11.95
C SER A 841 34.00 -10.95 11.17
N ILE A 842 34.54 -12.02 11.75
CA ILE A 842 35.43 -12.95 11.06
C ILE A 842 34.61 -13.54 9.93
N ARG A 843 34.95 -13.18 8.69
CA ARG A 843 34.50 -13.92 7.51
C ARG A 843 34.83 -15.38 7.79
N THR A 844 33.82 -16.25 7.81
CA THR A 844 33.92 -17.71 7.78
C THR A 844 34.52 -18.19 6.45
N TYR A 845 35.66 -17.62 6.06
CA TYR A 845 36.48 -18.00 4.91
C TYR A 845 37.70 -18.83 5.33
N LEU A 846 37.90 -19.04 6.64
CA LEU A 846 38.99 -19.86 7.18
C LEU A 846 38.59 -21.30 7.52
N ILE A 847 37.29 -21.66 7.49
CA ILE A 847 36.88 -23.06 7.75
C ILE A 847 37.04 -23.95 6.50
N TYR A 848 37.05 -23.37 5.28
CA TYR A 848 37.27 -24.16 4.06
C TYR A 848 38.75 -24.35 3.68
N LEU A 849 39.68 -23.58 4.23
CA LEU A 849 41.12 -23.72 3.94
C LEU A 849 41.90 -24.56 4.97
N GLN A 850 41.25 -25.03 6.05
CA GLN A 850 41.88 -25.89 7.06
C GLN A 850 41.49 -27.37 6.96
N VAL A 851 40.51 -27.73 6.13
CA VAL A 851 40.14 -29.13 5.87
C VAL A 851 40.99 -29.77 4.77
N ASP A 852 41.62 -28.98 3.89
CA ASP A 852 42.48 -29.51 2.81
C ASP A 852 43.96 -29.72 3.20
N ILE A 853 44.39 -29.28 4.38
CA ILE A 853 45.77 -29.49 4.86
C ILE A 853 45.87 -30.71 5.80
N SER A 854 44.75 -31.27 6.25
CA SER A 854 44.72 -32.44 7.15
C SER A 854 44.52 -33.78 6.43
N ASN A 855 44.19 -33.80 5.13
CA ASN A 855 43.99 -35.03 4.36
C ASN A 855 45.19 -35.48 3.50
N ASN A 856 46.39 -34.93 3.74
CA ASN A 856 47.61 -35.35 3.02
C ASN A 856 48.66 -36.02 3.92
N GLN A 857 48.27 -36.52 5.09
CA GLN A 857 49.07 -37.46 5.90
C GLN A 857 48.16 -38.46 6.64
N MET A 858 47.74 -39.53 5.97
CA MET A 858 47.76 -40.91 6.49
C MET A 858 47.37 -41.91 5.40
#